data_AF-A0A7C1GAW8-F1
#
_entry.id   AF-A0A7C1GAW8-F1
#
_cell.length_a   1.000
_cell.length_b   1.000
_cell.length_c   1.000
_cell.angle_alpha   90.00
_cell.angle_beta   90.00
_cell.angle_gamma   90.00
#
_symmetry.space_group_name_H-M   'P 1'
#
loop_
_entity.id
_entity.type
_entity.pdbx_description
1 polymer ?
#
loop_
_entity_poly.entity_id
_entity_poly.type
_entity_poly.pdbx_seq_one_letter_code
_entity_poly.pdbx_strand_id
1 'polypeptide(L)'
;MVYGISQLANAQEKYAVLITGDYAATNVPIEDQWNQGQGKSINGFEEFWYDTYLMWEMLVFEKGYSDENIFVLFASGTDFTKPNMWSRYTAAEHGLDHITDFSATITNVENVFTGLTTGSGGFPQVTEDDFLFVWTFDHGGPGPGQTGPVYLCLLDGNMWDYEFAALTDPIAAHKKVFWMQQCRSGGFYDDLEAINTVFHSACQPEEYARPADNVDLSGNQVEEWDFYYSGGDYYRHGEFNFHVYSATIGESPAFVDNYNGQPYTEADENNDNYISVLESYNWEDAHESIDVGGMYPGEDPLLSDLGNIGANTSLEYPTLLHTDITVNETYRGLIGISKDVHITSGKQLQLISNSEVYLLNNADLIVDAGATLIIEDNVTISGNATNKIIVNGDIQIGQNVTFNKHGSTGYFYGLVLNNSNMQTIIDNVTFNETQLGNYGSELDITNSTFNDCSWVYSFHGDVTIDDCIFTETTLFLENQANDPDLLAWVNNSIFNNTSSLVGIDLWNYDNYWIDNNDIMASYNGIQIFNSGNGNYIAQQIFNNSIHNCGWAGILAYGTNGIIEQNHIYDNQTGIKLMNKCNMALYGDPNANSFNETNYITDNDGYEIYISKYSFPWYFRYNAIIDEDNLGNPDDPMVYYEPQSGGFQLIDVKYNCWGNNFDAAEDLYPSGYMVNPTWCPGGGGQKSSEVALQTFLDGEEHFENEEYADAKTTFESVVELYPNTQYAGAAMKELFTLEKFTDNDYSALKQYYETNDSIQADTVLTKLATFLSNKCEIKLENWQTAIDHFEDVIDNPESTEDSIFAIIDLGNTYLLMGDSTERGTARGRMLQYIPKSREAFAAKRNYLLSLLPVTKNRQKPDNLFETSKQEILLQNAPNPFSNTTTVYYRLSEPCSVTLKVFDHVGREVKRINETTQNAGLNKIELDMNGLPAGIYFYSIFINGQLSDTKKMVLL
;
A
#
# COMPACT_ATOMS: atom_id res chain seq x y z
N MET A 1 -17.51 10.20 16.03
CA MET A 1 -17.96 11.32 16.90
C MET A 1 -16.78 12.25 17.10
N VAL A 2 -17.00 13.51 16.75
CA VAL A 2 -16.13 14.69 16.49
C VAL A 2 -15.30 15.12 17.74
N TYR A 3 -14.13 15.79 17.73
CA TYR A 3 -13.57 16.91 16.94
C TYR A 3 -12.03 17.03 17.06
N GLY A 4 -11.40 17.59 16.02
CA GLY A 4 -10.43 18.68 16.22
C GLY A 4 -9.07 18.55 15.53
N ILE A 5 -9.02 18.75 14.21
CA ILE A 5 -7.80 19.22 13.52
C ILE A 5 -8.21 20.37 12.60
N SER A 6 -7.36 21.40 12.57
CA SER A 6 -7.53 22.72 11.96
C SER A 6 -8.03 22.70 10.51
N GLN A 7 -8.86 23.69 10.16
CA GLN A 7 -9.23 24.08 8.80
C GLN A 7 -7.98 24.21 7.91
N LEU A 8 -7.62 23.11 7.26
CA LEU A 8 -6.97 23.12 5.96
C LEU A 8 -8.10 23.33 4.95
N ALA A 9 -7.84 24.11 3.89
CA ALA A 9 -8.81 24.25 2.80
C ALA A 9 -9.15 22.83 2.30
N ASN A 10 -10.39 22.41 2.56
CA ASN A 10 -10.91 21.14 2.06
C ASN A 10 -10.92 21.18 0.53
N ALA A 11 -10.96 19.99 -0.08
CA ALA A 11 -11.41 19.76 -1.44
C ALA A 11 -12.50 20.76 -1.89
N GLN A 12 -12.55 21.02 -3.20
CA GLN A 12 -13.61 21.78 -3.88
C GLN A 12 -14.99 21.62 -3.21
N GLU A 13 -15.46 22.68 -2.53
CA GLU A 13 -16.80 22.68 -1.95
C GLU A 13 -17.83 22.87 -3.08
N LYS A 14 -18.96 22.18 -2.97
CA LYS A 14 -20.04 22.25 -3.95
C LYS A 14 -21.14 23.17 -3.43
N TYR A 15 -21.32 24.29 -4.12
CA TYR A 15 -22.37 25.26 -3.83
C TYR A 15 -23.46 25.20 -4.88
N ALA A 16 -24.71 25.35 -4.44
CA ALA A 16 -25.84 25.45 -5.34
C ALA A 16 -26.70 26.66 -5.00
N VAL A 17 -27.24 27.33 -6.01
CA VAL A 17 -28.27 28.35 -5.84
C VAL A 17 -29.48 27.95 -6.67
N LEU A 18 -30.57 27.61 -5.99
CA LEU A 18 -31.83 27.20 -6.62
C LEU A 18 -32.81 28.37 -6.56
N ILE A 19 -33.16 28.94 -7.70
CA ILE A 19 -33.97 30.15 -7.78
C ILE A 19 -35.29 29.84 -8.49
N THR A 20 -36.38 29.97 -7.73
CA THR A 20 -37.73 29.78 -8.25
C THR A 20 -38.58 30.96 -7.84
N GLY A 21 -38.94 31.78 -8.82
CA GLY A 21 -39.59 33.08 -8.62
C GLY A 21 -41.11 33.02 -8.37
N ASP A 22 -41.90 33.82 -9.09
CA ASP A 22 -43.30 34.16 -8.83
C ASP A 22 -44.29 32.99 -9.00
N TYR A 23 -44.39 32.20 -7.92
CA TYR A 23 -45.53 31.36 -7.55
C TYR A 23 -45.72 31.41 -6.03
N ALA A 24 -46.57 32.30 -5.51
CA ALA A 24 -46.61 32.62 -4.08
C ALA A 24 -47.21 31.51 -3.19
N ALA A 25 -46.37 30.64 -2.61
CA ALA A 25 -46.84 29.56 -1.75
C ALA A 25 -46.30 29.52 -0.31
N THR A 26 -47.24 29.60 0.64
CA THR A 26 -47.44 28.60 1.69
C THR A 26 -48.93 28.46 1.97
N ASN A 27 -49.45 27.21 1.97
CA ASN A 27 -50.85 26.86 2.30
C ASN A 27 -51.94 27.71 1.56
N VAL A 28 -51.75 27.88 0.25
CA VAL A 28 -52.56 28.70 -0.68
C VAL A 28 -54.00 28.16 -0.82
N PRO A 29 -55.04 28.96 -0.50
CA PRO A 29 -56.04 29.37 -1.51
C PRO A 29 -56.43 30.86 -1.41
N ILE A 30 -57.09 31.55 -2.33
CA ILE A 30 -58.01 31.20 -3.41
C ILE A 30 -57.51 31.85 -4.67
N GLU A 31 -58.15 31.57 -5.80
CA GLU A 31 -57.64 31.91 -7.12
C GLU A 31 -56.38 31.16 -7.58
N ASP A 32 -55.63 30.55 -6.64
CA ASP A 32 -54.50 29.60 -6.67
C ASP A 32 -53.37 29.86 -7.69
N GLN A 33 -53.44 31.05 -8.30
CA GLN A 33 -52.37 31.99 -8.63
C GLN A 33 -51.36 31.44 -9.66
N TRP A 34 -51.28 31.93 -10.90
CA TRP A 34 -50.91 33.29 -11.33
C TRP A 34 -52.08 34.10 -11.95
N ASN A 35 -51.95 35.43 -11.96
CA ASN A 35 -52.94 36.46 -12.36
C ASN A 35 -54.24 36.49 -11.54
N GLN A 36 -54.18 36.44 -10.21
CA GLN A 36 -55.33 36.57 -9.29
C GLN A 36 -56.50 35.61 -9.51
N GLY A 37 -56.37 34.50 -10.24
CA GLY A 37 -57.60 33.83 -10.68
C GLY A 37 -58.50 34.80 -11.47
N GLN A 38 -57.83 35.72 -12.15
CA GLN A 38 -58.26 36.56 -13.27
C GLN A 38 -57.46 36.26 -14.55
N GLY A 39 -56.52 35.30 -14.54
CA GLY A 39 -55.99 34.59 -15.71
C GLY A 39 -55.95 33.10 -15.38
N LYS A 40 -56.51 32.24 -16.23
CA LYS A 40 -56.84 30.81 -15.98
C LYS A 40 -55.61 29.96 -15.55
N SER A 41 -55.69 28.91 -14.71
CA SER A 41 -56.75 27.91 -14.42
C SER A 41 -56.51 27.13 -13.09
N ILE A 42 -57.53 26.38 -12.66
CA ILE A 42 -57.84 25.69 -11.38
C ILE A 42 -56.91 24.49 -11.02
N ASN A 43 -55.75 24.33 -11.65
CA ASN A 43 -54.72 23.30 -11.38
C ASN A 43 -53.45 23.63 -12.18
N GLY A 44 -52.44 24.35 -11.68
CA GLY A 44 -51.24 24.61 -12.49
C GLY A 44 -50.24 25.53 -11.82
N PHE A 45 -48.96 25.29 -12.09
CA PHE A 45 -47.77 25.94 -11.53
C PHE A 45 -47.21 25.31 -10.24
N GLU A 46 -47.69 24.12 -9.91
CA GLU A 46 -47.11 23.32 -8.82
C GLU A 46 -45.77 22.69 -9.22
N GLU A 47 -45.53 22.58 -10.53
CA GLU A 47 -44.27 22.17 -11.15
C GLU A 47 -43.08 22.97 -10.62
N PHE A 48 -43.25 24.26 -10.35
CA PHE A 48 -42.19 25.11 -9.81
C PHE A 48 -41.64 24.53 -8.52
N TRP A 49 -42.52 24.19 -7.57
CA TRP A 49 -42.09 23.56 -6.33
C TRP A 49 -41.58 22.13 -6.54
N TYR A 50 -42.28 21.33 -7.34
CA TYR A 50 -41.89 19.95 -7.55
C TYR A 50 -40.47 19.87 -8.12
N ASP A 51 -40.14 20.71 -9.09
CA ASP A 51 -38.79 20.78 -9.66
C ASP A 51 -37.78 21.43 -8.70
N THR A 52 -38.13 22.47 -7.94
CA THR A 52 -37.24 23.01 -6.89
C THR A 52 -36.84 21.91 -5.91
N TYR A 53 -37.83 21.15 -5.44
CA TYR A 53 -37.62 20.05 -4.53
C TYR A 53 -36.76 18.95 -5.18
N LEU A 54 -37.05 18.55 -6.43
CA LEU A 54 -36.29 17.52 -7.13
C LEU A 54 -34.83 17.94 -7.37
N MET A 55 -34.59 19.21 -7.72
CA MET A 55 -33.22 19.71 -7.85
C MET A 55 -32.48 19.69 -6.51
N TRP A 56 -33.11 20.17 -5.43
CA TRP A 56 -32.53 20.09 -4.10
C TRP A 56 -32.23 18.63 -3.70
N GLU A 57 -33.19 17.74 -3.90
CA GLU A 57 -33.07 16.33 -3.55
C GLU A 57 -31.98 15.63 -4.36
N MET A 58 -31.92 15.87 -5.67
CA MET A 58 -30.85 15.38 -6.54
C MET A 58 -29.50 15.84 -6.00
N LEU A 59 -29.36 17.11 -5.65
CA LEU A 59 -28.10 17.65 -5.17
C LEU A 59 -27.68 17.03 -3.83
N VAL A 60 -28.59 16.94 -2.86
CA VAL A 60 -28.26 16.42 -1.51
C VAL A 60 -28.06 14.91 -1.51
N PHE A 61 -29.02 14.15 -2.05
CA PHE A 61 -29.08 12.70 -1.86
C PHE A 61 -28.42 11.91 -2.98
N GLU A 62 -28.42 12.42 -4.21
CA GLU A 62 -27.83 11.72 -5.36
C GLU A 62 -26.43 12.25 -5.69
N LYS A 63 -26.21 13.57 -5.54
CA LYS A 63 -24.98 14.25 -5.97
C LYS A 63 -24.10 14.75 -4.83
N GLY A 64 -24.46 14.45 -3.58
CA GLY A 64 -23.61 14.62 -2.40
C GLY A 64 -23.22 16.06 -2.08
N TYR A 65 -24.11 17.02 -2.28
CA TYR A 65 -23.96 18.40 -1.78
C TYR A 65 -24.30 18.43 -0.29
N SER A 66 -23.55 19.20 0.49
CA SER A 66 -23.97 19.55 1.84
C SER A 66 -25.16 20.51 1.76
N ASP A 67 -26.24 20.20 2.46
CA ASP A 67 -27.47 21.02 2.50
C ASP A 67 -27.17 22.50 2.86
N GLU A 68 -26.22 22.73 3.77
CA GLU A 68 -25.74 24.06 4.18
C GLU A 68 -25.04 24.89 3.09
N ASN A 69 -24.65 24.26 1.97
CA ASN A 69 -24.05 24.90 0.80
C ASN A 69 -25.04 25.06 -0.37
N ILE A 70 -26.30 24.64 -0.20
CA ILE A 70 -27.38 24.85 -1.16
C ILE A 70 -28.21 26.01 -0.64
N PHE A 71 -28.37 27.05 -1.46
CA PHE A 71 -29.20 28.20 -1.16
C PHE A 71 -30.49 28.11 -1.97
N VAL A 72 -31.57 27.73 -1.31
CA VAL A 72 -32.89 27.57 -1.93
C VAL A 72 -33.69 28.86 -1.76
N LEU A 73 -33.84 29.59 -2.87
CA LEU A 73 -34.68 30.77 -2.98
C LEU A 73 -35.98 30.39 -3.66
N PHE A 74 -37.02 30.16 -2.87
CA PHE A 74 -38.32 29.73 -3.39
C PHE A 74 -39.42 30.69 -2.95
N ALA A 75 -40.08 31.32 -3.93
CA ALA A 75 -41.29 32.12 -3.75
C ALA A 75 -41.24 33.05 -2.51
N SER A 76 -42.17 32.91 -1.57
CA SER A 76 -42.26 33.71 -0.34
C SER A 76 -41.28 33.33 0.78
N GLY A 77 -40.38 32.36 0.54
CA GLY A 77 -39.39 31.89 1.50
C GLY A 77 -39.88 30.77 2.39
N THR A 78 -40.78 29.93 1.88
CA THR A 78 -41.40 28.83 2.60
C THR A 78 -41.75 27.69 1.66
N ASP A 79 -41.54 26.45 2.09
CA ASP A 79 -41.90 25.25 1.33
C ASP A 79 -43.38 25.21 0.93
N PHE A 80 -43.66 24.89 -0.34
CA PHE A 80 -45.02 24.70 -0.82
C PHE A 80 -45.63 23.43 -0.19
N THR A 81 -46.87 23.55 0.25
CA THR A 81 -47.65 22.43 0.79
C THR A 81 -49.11 22.55 0.38
N LYS A 82 -49.73 21.43 -0.01
CA LYS A 82 -51.16 21.32 -0.29
C LYS A 82 -51.78 20.04 0.29
N PRO A 83 -53.10 19.98 0.54
CA PRO A 83 -53.76 18.75 0.94
C PRO A 83 -53.53 17.62 -0.08
N ASN A 84 -53.18 16.43 0.40
CA ASN A 84 -52.91 15.24 -0.42
C ASN A 84 -51.73 15.37 -1.41
N MET A 85 -50.80 16.29 -1.16
CA MET A 85 -49.53 16.32 -1.86
C MET A 85 -48.78 14.99 -1.69
N TRP A 86 -48.17 14.47 -2.75
CA TRP A 86 -47.29 13.31 -2.66
C TRP A 86 -46.16 13.63 -1.69
N SER A 87 -45.94 12.75 -0.69
CA SER A 87 -44.86 12.93 0.28
C SER A 87 -43.49 13.09 -0.39
N ARG A 88 -43.29 12.48 -1.58
CA ARG A 88 -42.09 12.62 -2.41
C ARG A 88 -41.64 14.07 -2.58
N TYR A 89 -42.54 15.04 -2.71
CA TYR A 89 -42.15 16.44 -2.92
C TYR A 89 -42.09 17.26 -1.63
N THR A 90 -41.89 16.64 -0.47
CA THR A 90 -41.91 17.32 0.83
C THR A 90 -40.63 17.06 1.61
N ALA A 91 -40.09 18.08 2.27
CA ALA A 91 -38.90 17.98 3.14
C ALA A 91 -39.00 16.86 4.20
N ALA A 92 -40.24 16.56 4.62
CA ALA A 92 -40.54 15.51 5.58
C ALA A 92 -40.17 14.09 5.08
N GLU A 93 -40.07 13.86 3.77
CA GLU A 93 -39.62 12.57 3.18
C GLU A 93 -38.21 12.22 3.65
N HIS A 94 -37.35 13.24 3.82
CA HIS A 94 -35.98 13.11 4.31
C HIS A 94 -35.80 13.53 5.78
N GLY A 95 -36.90 13.68 6.51
CA GLY A 95 -36.87 14.03 7.93
C GLY A 95 -36.46 15.48 8.24
N LEU A 96 -36.58 16.38 7.27
CA LEU A 96 -36.32 17.82 7.41
C LEU A 96 -37.61 18.61 7.65
N ASP A 97 -37.47 19.76 8.32
CA ASP A 97 -38.60 20.66 8.61
C ASP A 97 -38.93 21.57 7.40
N HIS A 98 -37.91 22.00 6.66
CA HIS A 98 -38.00 22.82 5.45
C HIS A 98 -36.70 22.69 4.63
N ILE A 99 -36.76 23.03 3.35
CA ILE A 99 -35.57 23.17 2.48
C ILE A 99 -35.37 24.60 1.96
N THR A 100 -36.41 25.45 2.02
CA THR A 100 -36.32 26.83 1.54
C THR A 100 -35.57 27.73 2.52
N ASP A 101 -34.48 28.37 2.09
CA ASP A 101 -33.69 29.29 2.93
C ASP A 101 -34.21 30.74 2.88
N PHE A 102 -34.57 31.20 1.68
CA PHE A 102 -34.91 32.61 1.45
C PHE A 102 -36.12 32.77 0.53
N SER A 103 -36.81 33.90 0.65
CA SER A 103 -37.76 34.31 -0.39
C SER A 103 -37.02 34.65 -1.68
N ALA A 104 -37.57 34.27 -2.83
CA ALA A 104 -37.02 34.54 -4.15
C ALA A 104 -37.25 36.00 -4.59
N THR A 105 -36.66 36.94 -3.86
CA THR A 105 -36.68 38.37 -4.15
C THR A 105 -35.35 38.81 -4.76
N ILE A 106 -35.36 39.89 -5.55
CA ILE A 106 -34.16 40.51 -6.11
C ILE A 106 -33.12 40.73 -5.00
N THR A 107 -33.53 41.29 -3.86
CA THR A 107 -32.63 41.55 -2.73
C THR A 107 -32.01 40.28 -2.15
N ASN A 108 -32.74 39.17 -2.05
CA ASN A 108 -32.17 37.94 -1.52
C ASN A 108 -31.24 37.26 -2.53
N VAL A 109 -31.58 37.29 -3.82
CA VAL A 109 -30.70 36.83 -4.90
C VAL A 109 -29.38 37.63 -4.88
N GLU A 110 -29.46 38.97 -4.77
CA GLU A 110 -28.30 39.84 -4.61
C GLU A 110 -27.46 39.50 -3.36
N ASN A 111 -28.12 39.27 -2.22
CA ASN A 111 -27.45 38.94 -0.97
C ASN A 111 -26.70 37.61 -1.04
N VAL A 112 -27.32 36.57 -1.60
CA VAL A 112 -26.71 35.24 -1.75
C VAL A 112 -25.49 35.35 -2.66
N PHE A 113 -25.63 35.87 -3.88
CA PHE A 113 -24.49 35.94 -4.81
C PHE A 113 -23.40 36.92 -4.36
N THR A 114 -23.74 38.05 -3.73
CA THR A 114 -22.75 38.95 -3.10
C THR A 114 -22.04 38.25 -1.94
N GLY A 115 -22.78 37.49 -1.14
CA GLY A 115 -22.26 36.67 -0.06
C GLY A 115 -21.25 35.66 -0.57
N LEU A 116 -21.62 34.86 -1.57
CA LEU A 116 -20.76 33.89 -2.25
C LEU A 116 -19.54 34.54 -2.88
N THR A 117 -19.66 35.76 -3.41
CA THR A 117 -18.50 36.50 -3.95
C THR A 117 -17.53 36.95 -2.86
N THR A 118 -18.02 37.32 -1.67
CA THR A 118 -17.26 38.13 -0.69
C THR A 118 -17.02 37.47 0.67
N GLY A 119 -17.64 36.32 0.95
CA GLY A 119 -17.66 35.70 2.29
C GLY A 119 -18.35 36.55 3.34
N SER A 120 -19.32 37.38 2.94
CA SER A 120 -20.00 38.32 3.82
C SER A 120 -21.47 37.95 4.02
N GLY A 121 -22.14 38.60 4.99
CA GLY A 121 -23.57 38.40 5.22
C GLY A 121 -23.96 37.06 5.86
N GLY A 122 -22.99 36.26 6.31
CA GLY A 122 -23.22 34.91 6.82
C GLY A 122 -23.11 33.81 5.76
N PHE A 123 -22.80 34.19 4.52
CA PHE A 123 -22.52 33.26 3.42
C PHE A 123 -21.03 32.89 3.37
N PRO A 124 -20.69 31.67 2.93
CA PRO A 124 -19.33 31.29 2.63
C PRO A 124 -18.80 32.10 1.43
N GLN A 125 -17.49 32.23 1.31
CA GLN A 125 -16.88 32.76 0.09
C GLN A 125 -16.62 31.60 -0.86
N VAL A 126 -17.22 31.64 -2.05
CA VAL A 126 -16.87 30.77 -3.16
C VAL A 126 -15.56 31.25 -3.75
N THR A 127 -14.60 30.35 -3.82
CA THR A 127 -13.23 30.57 -4.24
C THR A 127 -12.97 29.95 -5.61
N GLU A 128 -11.76 30.16 -6.14
CA GLU A 128 -11.32 29.53 -7.39
C GLU A 128 -11.18 27.99 -7.29
N ASP A 129 -11.34 27.43 -6.09
CA ASP A 129 -11.28 26.01 -5.81
C ASP A 129 -12.67 25.35 -5.82
N ASP A 130 -13.76 26.13 -5.82
CA ASP A 130 -15.12 25.65 -5.57
C ASP A 130 -15.96 25.38 -6.84
N PHE A 131 -17.01 24.55 -6.72
CA PHE A 131 -18.00 24.31 -7.78
C PHE A 131 -19.27 25.13 -7.51
N LEU A 132 -19.82 25.78 -8.53
CA LEU A 132 -21.10 26.48 -8.43
C LEU A 132 -22.11 25.95 -9.44
N PHE A 133 -23.20 25.40 -8.92
CA PHE A 133 -24.41 25.09 -9.69
C PHE A 133 -25.46 26.17 -9.47
N VAL A 134 -26.02 26.70 -10.55
CA VAL A 134 -27.13 27.65 -10.48
C VAL A 134 -28.26 27.10 -11.32
N TRP A 135 -29.41 26.91 -10.68
CA TRP A 135 -30.61 26.47 -11.36
C TRP A 135 -31.69 27.51 -11.20
N THR A 136 -32.37 27.84 -12.29
CA THR A 136 -33.48 28.77 -12.29
C THR A 136 -34.71 28.16 -12.93
N PHE A 137 -35.86 28.34 -12.29
CA PHE A 137 -37.13 27.97 -12.87
C PHE A 137 -38.23 28.95 -12.48
N ASP A 138 -38.73 29.67 -13.47
CA ASP A 138 -39.92 30.51 -13.37
C ASP A 138 -40.39 30.83 -14.80
N HIS A 139 -41.30 31.78 -14.95
CA HIS A 139 -41.56 32.47 -16.17
C HIS A 139 -40.42 33.42 -16.55
N GLY A 140 -40.28 33.60 -17.86
CA GLY A 140 -39.37 34.56 -18.45
C GLY A 140 -40.01 35.24 -19.64
N GLY A 141 -39.45 36.37 -20.05
CA GLY A 141 -40.00 37.12 -21.15
C GLY A 141 -39.01 38.07 -21.80
N PRO A 142 -39.35 38.57 -22.99
CA PRO A 142 -38.48 39.50 -23.68
C PRO A 142 -38.66 40.91 -23.13
N GLY A 143 -37.57 41.68 -23.18
CA GLY A 143 -37.60 43.12 -22.97
C GLY A 143 -38.40 43.85 -24.06
N PRO A 144 -38.60 45.16 -23.89
CA PRO A 144 -39.34 45.97 -24.86
C PRO A 144 -38.74 45.85 -26.28
N GLY A 145 -39.41 45.13 -27.18
CA GLY A 145 -38.99 44.98 -28.58
C GLY A 145 -38.83 43.55 -29.12
N GLN A 146 -39.12 42.49 -28.35
CA GLN A 146 -39.03 41.06 -28.75
C GLN A 146 -37.63 40.54 -29.17
N THR A 147 -36.62 41.42 -29.27
CA THR A 147 -35.21 41.10 -29.60
C THR A 147 -34.24 41.80 -28.62
N GLY A 148 -34.68 42.05 -27.39
CA GLY A 148 -33.93 42.77 -26.35
C GLY A 148 -33.65 41.85 -25.15
N PRO A 149 -33.07 42.39 -24.06
CA PRO A 149 -32.68 41.60 -22.90
C PRO A 149 -33.85 40.76 -22.40
N VAL A 150 -33.59 39.54 -21.98
CA VAL A 150 -34.59 38.65 -21.38
C VAL A 150 -34.55 38.79 -19.85
N TYR A 151 -35.57 38.27 -19.18
CA TYR A 151 -35.61 38.30 -17.72
C TYR A 151 -36.14 37.00 -17.15
N LEU A 152 -35.71 36.72 -15.93
CA LEU A 152 -36.30 35.75 -15.01
C LEU A 152 -37.26 36.50 -14.07
N CYS A 153 -38.46 35.98 -13.88
CA CYS A 153 -39.38 36.50 -12.88
C CYS A 153 -38.88 36.16 -11.45
N LEU A 154 -39.11 37.08 -10.51
CA LEU A 154 -38.88 36.94 -9.08
C LEU A 154 -40.10 37.50 -8.33
N LEU A 155 -40.22 37.20 -7.05
CA LEU A 155 -41.38 37.58 -6.24
C LEU A 155 -41.67 39.09 -6.24
N ASP A 156 -40.62 39.92 -6.31
CA ASP A 156 -40.70 41.39 -6.22
C ASP A 156 -40.29 42.13 -7.50
N GLY A 157 -40.09 41.41 -8.61
CA GLY A 157 -39.75 42.03 -9.89
C GLY A 157 -39.20 41.07 -10.93
N ASN A 158 -38.61 41.64 -11.98
CA ASN A 158 -37.92 40.89 -13.02
C ASN A 158 -36.42 41.14 -12.87
N MET A 159 -35.62 40.08 -12.85
CA MET A 159 -34.16 40.17 -12.93
C MET A 159 -33.75 39.94 -14.38
N TRP A 160 -33.14 40.96 -14.99
CA TRP A 160 -32.69 40.87 -16.37
C TRP A 160 -31.43 40.02 -16.50
N ASP A 161 -31.22 39.42 -17.67
CA ASP A 161 -30.00 38.69 -18.06
C ASP A 161 -28.71 39.39 -17.62
N TYR A 162 -28.52 40.66 -17.98
CA TYR A 162 -27.34 41.44 -17.61
C TYR A 162 -27.23 41.74 -16.10
N GLU A 163 -28.34 41.78 -15.36
CA GLU A 163 -28.34 41.95 -13.90
C GLU A 163 -27.94 40.65 -13.22
N PHE A 164 -28.47 39.52 -13.72
CA PHE A 164 -28.14 38.20 -13.25
C PHE A 164 -26.66 37.87 -13.48
N ALA A 165 -26.17 38.10 -14.70
CA ALA A 165 -24.76 37.93 -15.04
C ALA A 165 -23.84 38.83 -14.17
N ALA A 166 -24.23 40.07 -13.91
CA ALA A 166 -23.46 40.96 -13.03
C ALA A 166 -23.33 40.45 -11.58
N LEU A 167 -24.26 39.61 -11.11
CA LEU A 167 -24.19 38.96 -9.80
C LEU A 167 -23.35 37.68 -9.83
N THR A 168 -23.40 36.92 -10.93
CA THR A 168 -22.78 35.59 -11.03
C THR A 168 -21.36 35.61 -11.62
N ASP A 169 -21.02 36.59 -12.45
CA ASP A 169 -19.71 36.74 -13.07
C ASP A 169 -18.57 37.00 -12.08
N PRO A 170 -18.75 37.82 -11.03
CA PRO A 170 -17.69 38.07 -10.05
C PRO A 170 -17.34 36.85 -9.18
N ILE A 171 -18.17 35.80 -9.19
CA ILE A 171 -17.94 34.61 -8.37
C ILE A 171 -16.78 33.81 -8.97
N ALA A 172 -15.77 33.55 -8.13
CA ALA A 172 -14.47 33.01 -8.56
C ALA A 172 -14.49 31.53 -9.01
N ALA A 173 -15.58 30.80 -8.76
CA ALA A 173 -15.74 29.35 -8.91
C ALA A 173 -14.90 28.71 -10.04
N HIS A 174 -14.31 27.55 -9.74
CA HIS A 174 -13.54 26.76 -10.70
C HIS A 174 -14.36 26.43 -11.95
N LYS A 175 -15.60 25.98 -11.75
CA LYS A 175 -16.60 25.74 -12.80
C LYS A 175 -17.96 26.27 -12.36
N LYS A 176 -18.71 26.83 -13.31
CA LYS A 176 -20.10 27.26 -13.12
C LYS A 176 -21.00 26.46 -14.07
N VAL A 177 -22.10 25.93 -13.56
CA VAL A 177 -23.13 25.28 -14.39
C VAL A 177 -24.45 26.01 -14.19
N PHE A 178 -25.05 26.46 -15.29
CA PHE A 178 -26.36 27.11 -15.30
C PHE A 178 -27.38 26.21 -15.97
N TRP A 179 -28.40 25.80 -15.23
CA TRP A 179 -29.59 25.12 -15.75
C TRP A 179 -30.78 26.05 -15.67
N MET A 180 -31.43 26.34 -16.80
CA MET A 180 -32.45 27.39 -16.88
C MET A 180 -33.72 26.93 -17.60
N GLN A 181 -34.81 26.80 -16.85
CA GLN A 181 -36.12 26.35 -17.34
C GLN A 181 -37.19 27.46 -17.41
N GLN A 182 -36.81 28.67 -17.77
CA GLN A 182 -37.77 29.75 -18.03
C GLN A 182 -38.01 29.93 -19.52
N CYS A 183 -39.18 30.47 -19.89
CA CYS A 183 -39.41 30.88 -21.27
C CYS A 183 -38.31 31.86 -21.72
N ARG A 184 -37.74 31.60 -22.89
CA ARG A 184 -36.60 32.36 -23.45
C ARG A 184 -35.33 32.25 -22.61
N SER A 185 -35.17 31.17 -21.84
CA SER A 185 -33.99 30.92 -21.02
C SER A 185 -32.71 30.98 -21.84
N GLY A 186 -32.70 30.47 -23.08
CA GLY A 186 -31.56 30.58 -23.98
C GLY A 186 -31.09 32.02 -24.22
N GLY A 187 -31.92 33.04 -24.00
CA GLY A 187 -31.53 34.45 -24.11
C GLY A 187 -30.55 34.94 -23.04
N PHE A 188 -30.22 34.13 -22.03
CA PHE A 188 -29.18 34.44 -21.04
C PHE A 188 -27.77 34.02 -21.50
N TYR A 189 -27.65 33.23 -22.57
CA TYR A 189 -26.39 32.58 -22.92
C TYR A 189 -25.27 33.57 -23.26
N ASP A 190 -25.60 34.70 -23.89
CA ASP A 190 -24.62 35.68 -24.36
C ASP A 190 -24.02 36.51 -23.23
N ASP A 191 -24.77 36.70 -22.14
CA ASP A 191 -24.29 37.33 -20.92
C ASP A 191 -23.59 36.33 -19.97
N LEU A 192 -23.94 35.04 -20.00
CA LEU A 192 -23.38 34.01 -19.10
C LEU A 192 -22.24 33.17 -19.71
N GLU A 193 -22.00 33.24 -21.02
CA GLU A 193 -20.95 32.43 -21.67
C GLU A 193 -19.54 32.78 -21.16
N ALA A 194 -18.83 31.78 -20.66
CA ALA A 194 -17.45 31.93 -20.22
C ALA A 194 -16.67 30.62 -20.35
N ILE A 195 -15.34 30.71 -20.35
CA ILE A 195 -14.44 29.54 -20.51
C ILE A 195 -14.62 28.50 -19.40
N ASN A 196 -15.02 28.92 -18.19
CA ASN A 196 -15.27 28.05 -17.05
C ASN A 196 -16.76 27.78 -16.79
N THR A 197 -17.62 28.03 -17.77
CA THR A 197 -19.08 27.95 -17.61
C THR A 197 -19.70 27.01 -18.62
N VAL A 198 -20.60 26.14 -18.15
CA VAL A 198 -21.53 25.38 -18.99
C VAL A 198 -22.92 25.94 -18.78
N PHE A 199 -23.56 26.39 -19.85
CA PHE A 199 -24.91 26.91 -19.84
C PHE A 199 -25.81 25.97 -20.61
N HIS A 200 -26.86 25.48 -19.94
CA HIS A 200 -27.84 24.56 -20.50
C HIS A 200 -29.24 25.09 -20.21
N SER A 201 -30.00 25.41 -21.25
CA SER A 201 -31.32 26.01 -21.11
C SER A 201 -32.38 25.26 -21.90
N ALA A 202 -33.59 25.23 -21.35
CA ALA A 202 -34.75 24.54 -21.91
C ALA A 202 -35.16 24.97 -23.34
N CYS A 203 -34.84 26.19 -23.77
CA CYS A 203 -35.31 26.68 -25.07
C CYS A 203 -34.44 27.80 -25.63
N GLN A 204 -34.56 28.07 -26.94
CA GLN A 204 -33.87 29.19 -27.60
C GLN A 204 -34.34 30.58 -27.10
N PRO A 205 -33.59 31.67 -27.35
CA PRO A 205 -33.98 33.04 -26.95
C PRO A 205 -35.36 33.52 -27.42
N GLU A 206 -35.88 32.93 -28.50
CA GLU A 206 -37.19 33.27 -29.08
C GLU A 206 -38.34 32.37 -28.63
N GLU A 207 -38.06 31.30 -27.89
CA GLU A 207 -38.97 30.19 -27.63
C GLU A 207 -39.60 30.24 -26.23
N TYR A 208 -40.52 29.31 -25.98
CA TYR A 208 -41.22 29.18 -24.70
C TYR A 208 -40.93 27.80 -24.13
N ALA A 209 -40.53 27.78 -22.86
CA ALA A 209 -40.32 26.56 -22.11
C ALA A 209 -41.64 25.77 -21.97
N ARG A 210 -41.59 24.43 -22.01
CA ARG A 210 -42.78 23.57 -21.97
C ARG A 210 -42.88 22.75 -20.69
N PRO A 211 -44.12 22.41 -20.28
CA PRO A 211 -44.35 21.45 -19.20
C PRO A 211 -44.38 20.01 -19.74
N ALA A 212 -43.82 19.08 -18.96
CA ALA A 212 -43.98 17.64 -19.11
C ALA A 212 -44.80 17.04 -17.95
N ASP A 213 -45.31 15.82 -18.15
CA ASP A 213 -46.09 15.06 -17.17
C ASP A 213 -45.45 13.69 -16.94
N ASN A 214 -45.39 13.23 -15.69
CA ASN A 214 -44.77 11.95 -15.33
C ASN A 214 -45.83 10.87 -15.01
N VAL A 215 -46.75 11.18 -14.08
CA VAL A 215 -47.83 10.27 -13.64
C VAL A 215 -49.12 11.04 -13.31
N ASP A 216 -50.26 10.36 -13.43
CA ASP A 216 -51.52 10.84 -12.84
C ASP A 216 -51.48 10.80 -11.30
N LEU A 217 -52.41 11.46 -10.60
CA LEU A 217 -52.50 11.41 -9.12
C LEU A 217 -52.71 9.98 -8.54
N SER A 218 -52.96 8.97 -9.38
CA SER A 218 -53.07 7.56 -8.97
C SER A 218 -51.77 6.78 -9.19
N GLY A 219 -50.71 7.42 -9.69
CA GLY A 219 -49.40 6.83 -9.95
C GLY A 219 -49.28 6.07 -11.26
N ASN A 220 -50.19 6.25 -12.22
CA ASN A 220 -50.07 5.64 -13.54
C ASN A 220 -49.29 6.55 -14.49
N GLN A 221 -48.38 5.97 -15.29
CA GLN A 221 -47.68 6.69 -16.36
C GLN A 221 -48.66 7.32 -17.35
N VAL A 222 -48.33 8.53 -17.78
CA VAL A 222 -49.05 9.25 -18.83
C VAL A 222 -48.12 9.50 -20.00
N GLU A 223 -48.62 9.37 -21.23
CA GLU A 223 -47.90 9.88 -22.39
C GLU A 223 -47.85 11.41 -22.29
N GLU A 224 -46.70 11.96 -22.64
CA GLU A 224 -46.49 13.38 -22.88
C GLU A 224 -47.62 13.90 -23.81
N TRP A 225 -48.16 15.09 -23.52
CA TRP A 225 -49.26 15.77 -24.22
C TRP A 225 -50.72 15.53 -23.76
N ASP A 226 -50.99 14.77 -22.70
CA ASP A 226 -52.37 14.65 -22.20
C ASP A 226 -52.90 15.96 -21.53
N PHE A 227 -52.02 16.97 -21.37
CA PHE A 227 -52.28 18.30 -20.83
C PHE A 227 -53.48 19.05 -21.46
N TYR A 228 -53.68 18.95 -22.78
CA TYR A 228 -54.71 19.76 -23.46
C TYR A 228 -56.12 19.15 -23.46
N TYR A 229 -56.28 17.86 -23.11
CA TYR A 229 -57.51 17.14 -23.41
C TYR A 229 -58.23 16.46 -22.23
N SER A 230 -57.57 16.19 -21.11
CA SER A 230 -58.17 15.35 -20.06
C SER A 230 -58.72 16.10 -18.84
N GLY A 231 -58.22 17.30 -18.52
CA GLY A 231 -58.60 18.00 -17.28
C GLY A 231 -58.36 17.17 -16.02
N GLY A 232 -57.40 16.24 -16.06
CA GLY A 232 -57.01 15.38 -14.94
C GLY A 232 -56.09 16.08 -13.94
N ASP A 233 -55.91 15.44 -12.78
CA ASP A 233 -54.96 15.86 -11.76
C ASP A 233 -53.62 15.09 -11.96
N TYR A 234 -52.50 15.83 -12.15
CA TYR A 234 -51.17 15.30 -12.52
C TYR A 234 -50.05 15.95 -11.68
N TYR A 235 -48.91 15.26 -11.56
CA TYR A 235 -47.66 15.87 -11.08
C TYR A 235 -46.87 16.39 -12.28
N ARG A 236 -46.90 17.72 -12.46
CA ARG A 236 -46.28 18.41 -13.59
C ARG A 236 -44.82 18.73 -13.30
N HIS A 237 -44.02 18.73 -14.34
CA HIS A 237 -42.64 19.18 -14.34
C HIS A 237 -42.47 20.12 -15.53
N GLY A 238 -41.42 20.94 -15.58
CA GLY A 238 -41.00 21.35 -16.92
C GLY A 238 -40.24 20.24 -17.63
N GLU A 239 -40.35 20.23 -18.94
CA GLU A 239 -39.84 19.17 -19.80
C GLU A 239 -38.32 19.04 -19.70
N PHE A 240 -37.59 20.13 -19.86
CA PHE A 240 -36.16 20.21 -19.56
C PHE A 240 -35.79 19.60 -18.20
N ASN A 241 -36.41 20.03 -17.10
CA ASN A 241 -36.13 19.61 -15.73
C ASN A 241 -36.42 18.13 -15.56
N PHE A 242 -37.53 17.64 -16.15
CA PHE A 242 -37.85 16.23 -16.15
C PHE A 242 -36.76 15.41 -16.84
N HIS A 243 -36.31 15.82 -18.03
CA HIS A 243 -35.29 15.11 -18.79
C HIS A 243 -33.92 15.17 -18.13
N VAL A 244 -33.45 16.36 -17.75
CA VAL A 244 -32.13 16.53 -17.12
C VAL A 244 -32.07 15.86 -15.75
N TYR A 245 -33.14 15.93 -14.95
CA TYR A 245 -33.22 15.19 -13.69
C TYR A 245 -33.12 13.69 -13.96
N SER A 246 -33.99 13.16 -14.84
CA SER A 246 -34.12 11.72 -15.02
C SER A 246 -32.88 11.09 -15.66
N ALA A 247 -32.27 11.78 -16.62
CA ALA A 247 -31.00 11.37 -17.21
C ALA A 247 -29.91 11.31 -16.14
N THR A 248 -29.78 12.38 -15.35
CA THR A 248 -28.71 12.56 -14.37
C THR A 248 -28.76 11.55 -13.22
N ILE A 249 -29.95 11.04 -12.87
CA ILE A 249 -30.12 10.06 -11.79
C ILE A 249 -30.38 8.64 -12.30
N GLY A 250 -30.69 8.45 -13.58
CA GLY A 250 -31.01 7.14 -14.15
C GLY A 250 -32.44 6.64 -13.88
N GLU A 251 -33.31 7.49 -13.34
CA GLU A 251 -34.72 7.19 -13.06
C GLU A 251 -35.60 8.44 -13.16
N SER A 252 -36.88 8.28 -13.52
CA SER A 252 -37.84 9.40 -13.51
C SER A 252 -38.24 9.78 -12.08
N PRO A 253 -38.85 10.96 -11.85
CA PRO A 253 -39.39 11.32 -10.53
C PRO A 253 -40.45 10.35 -9.97
N ALA A 254 -40.90 9.38 -10.76
CA ALA A 254 -41.83 8.32 -10.37
C ALA A 254 -41.15 6.94 -10.22
N PHE A 255 -39.82 6.92 -10.08
CA PHE A 255 -39.00 5.72 -9.89
C PHE A 255 -39.07 4.73 -11.06
N VAL A 256 -39.13 5.26 -12.29
CA VAL A 256 -39.11 4.46 -13.52
C VAL A 256 -37.74 4.57 -14.17
N ASP A 257 -37.14 3.45 -14.56
CA ASP A 257 -35.79 3.35 -15.13
C ASP A 257 -35.71 3.61 -16.65
N ASN A 258 -36.81 4.00 -17.30
CA ASN A 258 -36.87 4.22 -18.75
C ASN A 258 -37.87 5.30 -19.15
N TYR A 259 -37.58 5.97 -20.26
CA TYR A 259 -38.46 6.89 -20.97
C TYR A 259 -38.90 6.27 -22.29
N ASN A 260 -40.21 6.08 -22.50
CA ASN A 260 -40.76 5.47 -23.72
C ASN A 260 -40.08 4.15 -24.15
N GLY A 261 -39.66 3.33 -23.17
CA GLY A 261 -38.97 2.06 -23.38
C GLY A 261 -37.45 2.17 -23.64
N GLN A 262 -36.87 3.37 -23.63
CA GLN A 262 -35.43 3.61 -23.62
C GLN A 262 -34.92 3.78 -22.19
N PRO A 263 -34.02 2.93 -21.69
CA PRO A 263 -33.45 3.08 -20.35
C PRO A 263 -32.74 4.42 -20.17
N TYR A 264 -32.92 5.09 -19.03
CA TYR A 264 -32.16 6.31 -18.71
C TYR A 264 -30.65 6.05 -18.62
N THR A 265 -30.24 4.80 -18.40
CA THR A 265 -28.82 4.39 -18.46
C THR A 265 -28.19 4.60 -19.85
N GLU A 266 -28.98 4.77 -20.91
CA GLU A 266 -28.46 5.11 -22.24
C GLU A 266 -28.01 6.58 -22.35
N ALA A 267 -28.33 7.43 -21.36
CA ALA A 267 -27.80 8.79 -21.26
C ALA A 267 -26.28 8.82 -21.06
N ASP A 268 -25.70 7.78 -20.45
CA ASP A 268 -24.26 7.58 -20.35
C ASP A 268 -23.71 7.10 -21.69
N GLU A 269 -23.58 8.03 -22.64
CA GLU A 269 -23.12 7.75 -24.00
C GLU A 269 -21.72 7.14 -24.00
N ASN A 270 -20.88 7.57 -23.06
CA ASN A 270 -19.49 7.19 -23.02
C ASN A 270 -19.25 5.90 -22.19
N ASN A 271 -20.23 5.43 -21.42
CA ASN A 271 -20.21 4.26 -20.53
C ASN A 271 -19.24 4.40 -19.35
N ASP A 272 -19.11 5.57 -18.73
CA ASP A 272 -18.27 5.78 -17.52
C ASP A 272 -19.03 5.72 -16.20
N ASN A 273 -20.34 5.48 -16.25
CA ASN A 273 -21.34 5.45 -15.17
C ASN A 273 -21.60 6.80 -14.51
N TYR A 274 -21.15 7.90 -15.11
CA TYR A 274 -21.50 9.25 -14.72
C TYR A 274 -22.22 9.94 -15.87
N ILE A 275 -23.05 10.92 -15.52
CA ILE A 275 -23.74 11.74 -16.51
C ILE A 275 -23.09 13.11 -16.49
N SER A 276 -22.33 13.41 -17.54
CA SER A 276 -21.79 14.74 -17.78
C SER A 276 -22.90 15.72 -18.16
N VAL A 277 -22.63 17.03 -18.03
CA VAL A 277 -23.59 18.06 -18.46
C VAL A 277 -23.87 17.93 -19.97
N LEU A 278 -22.86 17.55 -20.76
CA LEU A 278 -23.04 17.27 -22.19
C LEU A 278 -23.95 16.06 -22.44
N GLU A 279 -23.77 14.97 -21.71
CA GLU A 279 -24.65 13.79 -21.81
C GLU A 279 -26.08 14.11 -21.37
N SER A 280 -26.25 14.92 -20.31
CA SER A 280 -27.58 15.38 -19.89
C SER A 280 -28.28 16.21 -20.98
N TYR A 281 -27.52 17.05 -21.70
CA TYR A 281 -28.01 17.81 -22.85
C TYR A 281 -28.31 16.90 -24.04
N ASN A 282 -27.41 15.99 -24.41
CA ASN A 282 -27.65 15.08 -25.53
C ASN A 282 -28.87 14.19 -25.28
N TRP A 283 -29.08 13.76 -24.03
CA TRP A 283 -30.28 13.05 -23.64
C TRP A 283 -31.52 13.92 -23.81
N GLU A 284 -31.51 15.14 -23.29
CA GLU A 284 -32.67 16.03 -23.36
C GLU A 284 -32.98 16.44 -24.81
N ASP A 285 -31.99 16.90 -25.60
CA ASP A 285 -32.11 17.20 -27.04
C ASP A 285 -32.64 16.01 -27.87
N ALA A 286 -32.26 14.77 -27.50
CA ALA A 286 -32.74 13.57 -28.19
C ALA A 286 -34.19 13.17 -27.82
N HIS A 287 -34.70 13.67 -26.68
CA HIS A 287 -35.98 13.26 -26.12
C HIS A 287 -37.02 14.38 -26.05
N GLU A 288 -36.69 15.57 -26.55
CA GLU A 288 -37.61 16.68 -26.77
C GLU A 288 -38.88 16.27 -27.53
N SER A 289 -40.01 16.78 -27.08
CA SER A 289 -41.31 16.39 -27.59
C SER A 289 -41.61 17.02 -28.95
N ILE A 290 -41.41 16.22 -30.00
CA ILE A 290 -41.59 16.62 -31.39
C ILE A 290 -43.05 17.05 -31.68
N ASP A 291 -43.19 18.28 -32.21
CA ASP A 291 -44.35 18.87 -32.88
C ASP A 291 -45.29 17.84 -33.53
N VAL A 292 -46.38 17.51 -32.82
CA VAL A 292 -47.45 16.65 -33.33
C VAL A 292 -48.32 17.45 -34.30
N GLY A 293 -47.82 17.65 -35.52
CA GLY A 293 -48.63 18.06 -36.68
C GLY A 293 -48.48 19.51 -37.16
N GLY A 294 -47.39 20.22 -36.84
CA GLY A 294 -47.15 21.57 -37.35
C GLY A 294 -47.85 22.67 -36.57
N MET A 295 -48.34 22.37 -35.35
CA MET A 295 -49.31 23.22 -34.65
C MET A 295 -48.70 24.01 -33.49
N TYR A 296 -47.55 23.56 -32.96
CA TYR A 296 -46.77 24.27 -31.95
C TYR A 296 -45.27 24.12 -32.30
N PRO A 297 -44.46 25.20 -32.30
CA PRO A 297 -43.01 25.04 -32.32
C PRO A 297 -42.61 24.28 -31.05
N GLY A 298 -41.81 23.22 -31.22
CA GLY A 298 -41.11 22.55 -30.13
C GLY A 298 -40.17 23.54 -29.42
N GLU A 299 -39.63 23.12 -28.28
CA GLU A 299 -38.51 23.83 -27.67
C GLU A 299 -37.21 23.19 -28.12
N ASP A 300 -36.28 24.02 -28.59
CA ASP A 300 -34.94 23.55 -28.95
C ASP A 300 -33.99 23.95 -27.80
N PRO A 301 -33.48 23.01 -27.01
CA PRO A 301 -32.56 23.32 -25.93
C PRO A 301 -31.29 24.00 -26.45
N LEU A 302 -30.70 24.84 -25.61
CA LEU A 302 -29.46 25.54 -25.93
C LEU A 302 -28.38 25.12 -24.95
N LEU A 303 -27.31 24.54 -25.50
CA LEU A 303 -26.04 24.32 -24.80
C LEU A 303 -25.01 25.36 -25.27
N SER A 304 -24.46 26.13 -24.33
CA SER A 304 -23.25 26.93 -24.52
C SER A 304 -22.14 26.41 -23.62
N ASP A 305 -21.05 25.96 -24.25
CA ASP A 305 -19.87 25.39 -23.60
C ASP A 305 -18.60 25.94 -24.26
N LEU A 306 -18.34 27.24 -24.08
CA LEU A 306 -17.21 27.94 -24.69
C LEU A 306 -15.86 27.31 -24.32
N GLY A 307 -15.78 26.71 -23.13
CA GLY A 307 -14.60 26.03 -22.61
C GLY A 307 -14.38 24.61 -23.13
N ASN A 308 -15.39 23.99 -23.77
CA ASN A 308 -15.44 22.54 -24.02
C ASN A 308 -15.23 21.71 -22.73
N ILE A 309 -15.85 22.13 -21.63
CA ILE A 309 -15.73 21.47 -20.32
C ILE A 309 -16.96 20.61 -19.98
N GLY A 310 -18.03 20.66 -20.77
CA GLY A 310 -19.31 20.01 -20.53
C GLY A 310 -19.22 18.48 -20.52
N ALA A 311 -18.39 17.89 -21.39
CA ALA A 311 -18.14 16.45 -21.43
C ALA A 311 -17.43 15.94 -20.17
N ASN A 312 -16.67 16.79 -19.49
CA ASN A 312 -15.84 16.40 -18.32
C ASN A 312 -16.37 17.05 -17.03
N THR A 313 -17.63 17.48 -17.01
CA THR A 313 -18.25 18.12 -15.84
C THR A 313 -19.54 17.39 -15.52
N SER A 314 -19.66 16.85 -14.30
CA SER A 314 -20.88 16.25 -13.78
C SER A 314 -21.33 17.01 -12.54
N LEU A 315 -22.58 16.82 -12.11
CA LEU A 315 -23.06 17.34 -10.83
C LEU A 315 -22.55 16.51 -9.63
N GLU A 316 -22.11 15.27 -9.86
CA GLU A 316 -21.75 14.30 -8.81
C GLU A 316 -20.32 14.49 -8.29
N TYR A 317 -19.37 14.67 -9.23
CA TYR A 317 -17.95 14.85 -8.98
C TYR A 317 -17.38 15.85 -10.01
N PRO A 318 -16.56 16.83 -9.60
CA PRO A 318 -15.88 17.69 -10.55
C PRO A 318 -14.80 16.88 -11.29
N THR A 319 -14.56 17.30 -12.54
CA THR A 319 -13.58 16.81 -13.52
C THR A 319 -13.40 15.29 -13.59
N LEU A 320 -14.06 14.68 -14.58
CA LEU A 320 -13.92 13.27 -14.90
C LEU A 320 -12.87 13.03 -16.00
N LEU A 321 -11.97 12.08 -15.78
CA LEU A 321 -11.00 11.58 -16.74
C LEU A 321 -11.36 10.13 -17.10
N HIS A 322 -11.65 9.91 -18.39
CA HIS A 322 -12.09 8.62 -18.92
C HIS A 322 -11.50 8.33 -20.32
N THR A 323 -10.59 9.19 -20.79
CA THR A 323 -9.90 9.08 -22.08
C THR A 323 -8.41 9.39 -21.93
N ASP A 324 -7.59 8.87 -22.84
CA ASP A 324 -6.15 9.09 -22.85
C ASP A 324 -5.74 10.56 -23.01
N ILE A 325 -4.70 10.96 -22.30
CA ILE A 325 -4.08 12.28 -22.35
C ILE A 325 -3.17 12.35 -23.60
N THR A 326 -3.68 12.96 -24.68
CA THR A 326 -3.01 13.07 -25.99
C THR A 326 -2.44 14.46 -26.30
N VAL A 327 -2.74 15.43 -25.43
CA VAL A 327 -2.16 16.77 -25.38
C VAL A 327 -1.66 17.04 -23.95
N ASN A 328 -0.91 18.12 -23.74
CA ASN A 328 -0.49 18.47 -22.37
C ASN A 328 -1.71 19.01 -21.62
N GLU A 329 -2.03 18.40 -20.48
CA GLU A 329 -3.21 18.74 -19.70
C GLU A 329 -2.86 19.07 -18.26
N THR A 330 -3.67 19.93 -17.68
CA THR A 330 -3.53 20.43 -16.31
C THR A 330 -4.90 20.41 -15.67
N TYR A 331 -5.03 19.70 -14.56
CA TYR A 331 -6.28 19.60 -13.81
C TYR A 331 -6.08 20.04 -12.37
N ARG A 332 -7.15 20.59 -11.78
CA ARG A 332 -7.18 21.09 -10.41
C ARG A 332 -8.49 20.71 -9.71
N GLY A 333 -8.50 20.80 -8.39
CA GLY A 333 -9.69 20.56 -7.58
C GLY A 333 -9.94 19.07 -7.40
N LEU A 334 -11.20 18.66 -7.37
CA LEU A 334 -11.57 17.26 -7.25
C LEU A 334 -11.64 16.62 -8.66
N ILE A 335 -11.04 15.43 -8.81
CA ILE A 335 -10.78 14.75 -10.09
C ILE A 335 -11.11 13.27 -9.95
N GLY A 336 -11.99 12.73 -10.80
CA GLY A 336 -12.29 11.31 -10.88
C GLY A 336 -11.63 10.64 -12.08
N ILE A 337 -10.98 9.49 -11.91
CA ILE A 337 -10.51 8.63 -13.01
C ILE A 337 -11.40 7.40 -13.03
N SER A 338 -12.31 7.34 -14.01
CA SER A 338 -13.39 6.33 -14.07
C SER A 338 -13.11 5.14 -14.97
N LYS A 339 -12.12 5.28 -15.86
CA LYS A 339 -11.58 4.24 -16.76
C LYS A 339 -10.06 4.31 -16.79
N ASP A 340 -9.44 3.27 -17.33
CA ASP A 340 -8.00 3.30 -17.58
C ASP A 340 -7.64 4.52 -18.45
N VAL A 341 -6.73 5.34 -17.96
CA VAL A 341 -6.26 6.56 -18.65
C VAL A 341 -4.76 6.44 -18.88
N HIS A 342 -4.35 6.50 -20.15
CA HIS A 342 -2.94 6.61 -20.51
C HIS A 342 -2.51 8.06 -20.68
N ILE A 343 -1.41 8.45 -20.04
CA ILE A 343 -0.63 9.62 -20.45
C ILE A 343 0.30 9.19 -21.57
N THR A 344 -0.01 9.61 -22.80
CA THR A 344 0.68 9.10 -23.99
C THR A 344 2.08 9.70 -24.14
N SER A 345 2.98 8.95 -24.80
CA SER A 345 4.39 9.34 -25.01
C SER A 345 4.54 10.79 -25.50
N GLY A 346 5.40 11.57 -24.83
CA GLY A 346 5.69 12.96 -25.14
C GLY A 346 4.64 13.96 -24.63
N LYS A 347 3.69 13.51 -23.80
CA LYS A 347 2.67 14.33 -23.14
C LYS A 347 2.86 14.36 -21.65
N GLN A 348 2.20 15.32 -21.02
CA GLN A 348 2.20 15.47 -19.58
C GLN A 348 0.78 15.62 -19.04
N LEU A 349 0.55 15.07 -17.85
CA LEU A 349 -0.58 15.38 -16.99
C LEU A 349 -0.05 16.09 -15.74
N GLN A 350 -0.55 17.28 -15.46
CA GLN A 350 -0.22 18.04 -14.25
C GLN A 350 -1.44 18.13 -13.33
N LEU A 351 -1.28 17.65 -12.10
CA LEU A 351 -2.24 17.76 -11.01
C LEU A 351 -1.81 18.93 -10.12
N ILE A 352 -2.58 20.01 -10.15
CA ILE A 352 -2.26 21.26 -9.45
C ILE A 352 -2.38 21.10 -7.94
N SER A 353 -1.65 21.93 -7.21
CA SER A 353 -1.61 21.93 -5.75
C SER A 353 -3.01 21.95 -5.12
N ASN A 354 -3.19 21.26 -3.99
CA ASN A 354 -4.45 21.09 -3.26
C ASN A 354 -5.57 20.31 -4.01
N SER A 355 -5.24 19.58 -5.08
CA SER A 355 -6.23 18.74 -5.77
C SER A 355 -6.50 17.42 -5.03
N GLU A 356 -7.70 16.88 -5.19
CA GLU A 356 -8.05 15.53 -4.76
C GLU A 356 -8.36 14.64 -5.96
N VAL A 357 -7.66 13.51 -6.09
CA VAL A 357 -7.82 12.56 -7.20
C VAL A 357 -8.38 11.25 -6.67
N TYR A 358 -9.42 10.73 -7.30
CA TYR A 358 -10.01 9.43 -6.98
C TYR A 358 -9.89 8.49 -8.18
N LEU A 359 -9.16 7.39 -8.00
CA LEU A 359 -9.20 6.24 -8.89
C LEU A 359 -10.48 5.45 -8.57
N LEU A 360 -11.44 5.52 -9.47
CA LEU A 360 -12.77 4.94 -9.30
C LEU A 360 -12.81 3.53 -9.91
N ASN A 361 -13.82 2.74 -9.55
CA ASN A 361 -14.02 1.40 -10.10
C ASN A 361 -12.73 0.55 -10.02
N ASN A 362 -12.30 -0.04 -11.14
CA ASN A 362 -11.01 -0.73 -11.27
C ASN A 362 -10.06 0.04 -12.23
N ALA A 363 -10.23 1.36 -12.34
CA ALA A 363 -9.47 2.17 -13.28
C ALA A 363 -8.03 2.40 -12.81
N ASP A 364 -7.09 2.27 -13.74
CA ASP A 364 -5.67 2.58 -13.52
C ASP A 364 -5.28 3.91 -14.20
N LEU A 365 -4.32 4.62 -13.61
CA LEU A 365 -3.62 5.73 -14.28
C LEU A 365 -2.27 5.22 -14.77
N ILE A 366 -2.06 5.24 -16.09
CA ILE A 366 -0.85 4.71 -16.72
C ILE A 366 -0.03 5.85 -17.34
N VAL A 367 1.20 6.03 -16.88
CA VAL A 367 2.17 6.94 -17.51
C VAL A 367 2.97 6.13 -18.52
N ASP A 368 2.75 6.33 -19.82
CA ASP A 368 3.49 5.61 -20.86
C ASP A 368 4.97 6.02 -20.89
N ALA A 369 5.81 5.17 -21.48
CA ALA A 369 7.22 5.50 -21.68
C ALA A 369 7.39 6.84 -22.45
N GLY A 370 8.19 7.75 -21.89
CA GLY A 370 8.41 9.09 -22.44
C GLY A 370 7.29 10.11 -22.16
N ALA A 371 6.29 9.76 -21.34
CA ALA A 371 5.30 10.68 -20.79
C ALA A 371 5.67 11.11 -19.36
N THR A 372 5.01 12.15 -18.83
CA THR A 372 5.29 12.66 -17.49
C THR A 372 4.01 12.89 -16.68
N LEU A 373 3.98 12.39 -15.44
CA LEU A 373 2.99 12.79 -14.44
C LEU A 373 3.62 13.80 -13.48
N ILE A 374 2.99 14.95 -13.31
CA ILE A 374 3.41 15.98 -12.35
C ILE A 374 2.33 16.09 -11.28
N ILE A 375 2.68 15.78 -10.04
CA ILE A 375 1.84 15.92 -8.85
C ILE A 375 2.41 17.09 -8.06
N GLU A 376 1.69 18.20 -7.93
CA GLU A 376 2.15 19.35 -7.15
C GLU A 376 1.90 19.17 -5.63
N ASP A 377 2.21 20.21 -4.85
CA ASP A 377 2.15 20.18 -3.39
C ASP A 377 0.71 20.00 -2.88
N ASN A 378 0.55 19.29 -1.76
CA ASN A 378 -0.74 19.08 -1.06
C ASN A 378 -1.81 18.35 -1.91
N VAL A 379 -1.43 17.61 -2.95
CA VAL A 379 -2.37 16.75 -3.69
C VAL A 379 -2.70 15.50 -2.90
N THR A 380 -3.98 15.13 -2.83
CA THR A 380 -4.42 13.84 -2.28
C THR A 380 -4.84 12.90 -3.40
N ILE A 381 -4.42 11.64 -3.36
CA ILE A 381 -4.78 10.61 -4.33
C ILE A 381 -5.37 9.41 -3.60
N SER A 382 -6.57 9.00 -3.97
CA SER A 382 -7.32 7.93 -3.32
C SER A 382 -7.66 6.81 -4.29
N GLY A 383 -7.50 5.54 -3.88
CA GLY A 383 -7.82 4.37 -4.71
C GLY A 383 -8.15 3.13 -3.87
N ASN A 384 -8.80 2.14 -4.48
CA ASN A 384 -9.13 0.87 -3.82
C ASN A 384 -8.11 -0.24 -4.12
N ALA A 385 -8.37 -1.46 -3.65
CA ALA A 385 -7.45 -2.59 -3.77
C ALA A 385 -7.23 -3.17 -5.18
N THR A 386 -7.83 -2.57 -6.21
CA THR A 386 -7.61 -2.93 -7.60
C THR A 386 -6.92 -1.84 -8.40
N ASN A 387 -7.00 -0.59 -7.95
CA ASN A 387 -6.47 0.58 -8.66
C ASN A 387 -4.95 0.69 -8.51
N LYS A 388 -4.30 1.21 -9.54
CA LYS A 388 -2.86 1.46 -9.60
C LYS A 388 -2.53 2.76 -10.32
N ILE A 389 -1.41 3.36 -9.92
CA ILE A 389 -0.68 4.33 -10.73
C ILE A 389 0.58 3.63 -11.25
N ILE A 390 0.61 3.37 -12.55
CA ILE A 390 1.70 2.64 -13.22
C ILE A 390 2.56 3.63 -13.97
N VAL A 391 3.80 3.84 -13.51
CA VAL A 391 4.70 4.83 -14.11
C VAL A 391 5.77 4.14 -14.96
N ASN A 392 5.52 4.04 -16.27
CA ASN A 392 6.53 3.61 -17.25
C ASN A 392 7.31 4.80 -17.87
N GLY A 393 6.81 6.03 -17.68
CA GLY A 393 7.43 7.29 -18.09
C GLY A 393 8.24 7.94 -16.96
N ASP A 394 7.99 9.21 -16.68
CA ASP A 394 8.57 10.00 -15.60
C ASP A 394 7.50 10.45 -14.61
N ILE A 395 7.87 10.69 -13.35
CA ILE A 395 7.00 11.26 -12.33
C ILE A 395 7.71 12.34 -11.53
N GLN A 396 6.99 13.41 -11.19
CA GLN A 396 7.41 14.42 -10.23
C GLN A 396 6.35 14.52 -9.13
N ILE A 397 6.78 14.50 -7.87
CA ILE A 397 5.90 14.54 -6.70
C ILE A 397 6.31 15.74 -5.85
N GLY A 398 5.35 16.63 -5.59
CA GLY A 398 5.48 17.76 -4.67
C GLY A 398 5.46 17.34 -3.21
N GLN A 399 5.51 18.31 -2.32
CA GLN A 399 5.49 18.09 -0.88
C GLN A 399 4.07 17.98 -0.32
N ASN A 400 3.92 17.33 0.83
CA ASN A 400 2.63 17.10 1.50
C ASN A 400 1.62 16.32 0.63
N VAL A 401 2.09 15.58 -0.38
CA VAL A 401 1.23 14.70 -1.18
C VAL A 401 0.78 13.54 -0.29
N THR A 402 -0.48 13.14 -0.41
CA THR A 402 -1.05 12.04 0.38
C THR A 402 -1.67 10.98 -0.54
N PHE A 403 -1.28 9.72 -0.37
CA PHE A 403 -1.93 8.57 -1.01
C PHE A 403 -2.79 7.83 0.03
N ASN A 404 -4.08 7.63 -0.27
CA ASN A 404 -5.05 7.05 0.65
C ASN A 404 -5.78 5.84 0.04
N LYS A 405 -6.09 4.86 0.88
CA LYS A 405 -7.07 3.84 0.53
C LYS A 405 -8.49 4.41 0.53
N HIS A 406 -9.23 4.12 -0.54
CA HIS A 406 -10.67 4.28 -0.65
C HIS A 406 -11.37 2.92 -0.66
N GLY A 407 -12.41 2.75 0.18
CA GLY A 407 -13.17 1.49 0.30
C GLY A 407 -12.84 0.63 1.52
N SER A 408 -13.53 -0.49 1.67
CA SER A 408 -13.57 -1.27 2.94
C SER A 408 -12.69 -2.53 2.98
N THR A 409 -12.06 -2.92 1.87
CA THR A 409 -11.30 -4.17 1.78
C THR A 409 -9.96 -3.99 1.08
N GLY A 410 -8.92 -4.65 1.59
CA GLY A 410 -7.57 -4.68 1.00
C GLY A 410 -6.78 -3.37 1.21
N TYR A 411 -5.64 -3.28 0.51
CA TYR A 411 -4.77 -2.11 0.44
C TYR A 411 -4.86 -1.48 -0.93
N PHE A 412 -4.77 -0.16 -1.04
CA PHE A 412 -4.56 0.47 -2.34
C PHE A 412 -3.20 0.02 -2.90
N TYR A 413 -3.16 -0.55 -4.12
CA TYR A 413 -1.88 -0.94 -4.73
C TYR A 413 -0.97 0.26 -5.02
N GLY A 414 -1.53 1.48 -5.06
CA GLY A 414 -0.78 2.71 -4.97
C GLY A 414 0.10 2.96 -6.19
N LEU A 415 1.37 3.24 -5.92
CA LEU A 415 2.34 3.74 -6.89
C LEU A 415 3.32 2.64 -7.30
N VAL A 416 3.39 2.34 -8.60
CA VAL A 416 4.31 1.37 -9.18
C VAL A 416 5.26 2.08 -10.16
N LEU A 417 6.51 2.28 -9.73
CA LEU A 417 7.57 2.91 -10.51
C LEU A 417 8.25 1.84 -11.37
N ASN A 418 7.85 1.74 -12.64
CA ASN A 418 8.20 0.61 -13.52
C ASN A 418 9.27 0.95 -14.57
N ASN A 419 9.68 2.21 -14.67
CA ASN A 419 10.74 2.62 -15.59
C ASN A 419 12.12 2.34 -14.97
N SER A 420 12.84 1.36 -15.52
CA SER A 420 14.13 0.90 -15.00
C SER A 420 15.27 1.93 -15.02
N ASN A 421 15.11 3.06 -15.71
CA ASN A 421 16.10 4.15 -15.75
C ASN A 421 15.66 5.37 -14.92
N MET A 422 14.54 5.25 -14.19
CA MET A 422 13.98 6.36 -13.42
C MET A 422 14.74 6.56 -12.12
N GLN A 423 14.97 7.83 -11.81
CA GLN A 423 15.36 8.29 -10.50
C GLN A 423 14.14 8.98 -9.88
N THR A 424 13.69 8.53 -8.71
CA THR A 424 12.50 9.07 -8.06
C THR A 424 12.86 9.64 -6.70
N ILE A 425 12.41 10.87 -6.47
CA ILE A 425 12.49 11.55 -5.18
C ILE A 425 11.08 11.64 -4.60
N ILE A 426 10.92 11.21 -3.36
CA ILE A 426 9.71 11.28 -2.57
C ILE A 426 10.08 12.00 -1.26
N ASP A 427 9.71 13.28 -1.15
CA ASP A 427 10.02 14.09 0.03
C ASP A 427 8.74 14.59 0.69
N ASN A 428 8.60 14.34 1.98
CA ASN A 428 7.45 14.79 2.78
C ASN A 428 6.10 14.33 2.20
N VAL A 429 5.99 13.02 1.93
CA VAL A 429 4.79 12.37 1.38
C VAL A 429 4.21 11.40 2.41
N THR A 430 2.87 11.30 2.45
CA THR A 430 2.16 10.35 3.33
C THR A 430 1.48 9.26 2.51
N PHE A 431 1.69 8.00 2.87
CA PHE A 431 0.99 6.83 2.35
C PHE A 431 0.16 6.20 3.47
N ASN A 432 -1.16 6.13 3.28
CA ASN A 432 -2.08 5.49 4.20
C ASN A 432 -2.73 4.29 3.52
N GLU A 433 -2.51 3.10 4.07
CA GLU A 433 -3.03 1.83 3.55
C GLU A 433 -2.74 1.63 2.06
N THR A 434 -1.58 2.13 1.60
CA THR A 434 -1.20 2.24 0.20
C THR A 434 0.20 1.69 -0.04
N GLN A 435 0.34 0.80 -1.01
CA GLN A 435 1.63 0.20 -1.38
C GLN A 435 2.47 1.15 -2.24
N LEU A 436 3.79 1.01 -2.12
CA LEU A 436 4.78 1.64 -2.98
C LEU A 436 5.73 0.56 -3.50
N GLY A 437 5.86 0.47 -4.83
CA GLY A 437 6.74 -0.47 -5.50
C GLY A 437 7.71 0.21 -6.46
N ASN A 438 9.01 -0.09 -6.31
CA ASN A 438 10.06 0.43 -7.18
C ASN A 438 10.77 -0.65 -7.99
N TYR A 439 10.90 -0.39 -9.29
CA TYR A 439 11.73 -1.10 -10.26
C TYR A 439 12.68 -0.16 -11.02
N GLY A 440 12.76 1.11 -10.61
CA GLY A 440 13.65 2.13 -11.16
C GLY A 440 15.10 1.99 -10.73
N SER A 441 15.96 2.85 -11.24
CA SER A 441 17.40 2.83 -10.98
C SER A 441 17.80 3.53 -9.69
N GLU A 442 16.96 4.40 -9.14
CA GLU A 442 17.21 5.13 -7.90
C GLU A 442 15.90 5.53 -7.23
N LEU A 443 15.82 5.37 -5.90
CA LEU A 443 14.69 5.76 -5.08
C LEU A 443 15.17 6.45 -3.80
N ASP A 444 14.93 7.75 -3.71
CA ASP A 444 15.21 8.55 -2.53
C ASP A 444 13.88 8.91 -1.84
N ILE A 445 13.70 8.43 -0.61
CA ILE A 445 12.53 8.75 0.21
C ILE A 445 13.00 9.46 1.48
N THR A 446 12.52 10.69 1.67
CA THR A 446 12.86 11.55 2.81
C THR A 446 11.62 12.08 3.50
N ASN A 447 11.70 12.30 4.82
CA ASN A 447 10.65 12.97 5.61
C ASN A 447 9.23 12.38 5.45
N SER A 448 9.11 11.11 5.05
CA SER A 448 7.84 10.53 4.59
C SER A 448 7.26 9.53 5.59
N THR A 449 5.95 9.35 5.53
CA THR A 449 5.20 8.49 6.49
C THR A 449 4.43 7.41 5.76
N PHE A 450 4.54 6.17 6.26
CA PHE A 450 3.85 4.99 5.76
C PHE A 450 3.02 4.36 6.88
N ASN A 451 1.69 4.37 6.74
CA ASN A 451 0.75 3.91 7.75
C ASN A 451 -0.03 2.69 7.23
N ASP A 452 0.20 1.52 7.82
CA ASP A 452 -0.44 0.24 7.47
C ASP A 452 -0.40 -0.03 5.97
N CYS A 453 0.75 0.20 5.33
CA CYS A 453 0.91 -0.01 3.88
C CYS A 453 1.14 -1.47 3.53
N SER A 454 1.21 -2.35 4.53
CA SER A 454 1.73 -3.71 4.43
C SER A 454 3.22 -3.73 4.06
N TRP A 455 3.58 -3.28 2.85
CA TRP A 455 4.94 -3.36 2.29
C TRP A 455 5.25 -2.09 1.48
N VAL A 456 6.43 -1.53 1.69
CA VAL A 456 7.14 -0.65 0.75
C VAL A 456 8.29 -1.46 0.18
N TYR A 457 8.39 -1.56 -1.14
CA TYR A 457 9.39 -2.43 -1.75
C TYR A 457 10.18 -1.78 -2.88
N SER A 458 11.46 -2.13 -2.94
CA SER A 458 12.34 -1.84 -4.07
C SER A 458 13.04 -3.12 -4.51
N PHE A 459 12.98 -3.44 -5.80
CA PHE A 459 13.66 -4.60 -6.38
C PHE A 459 14.92 -4.23 -7.19
N HIS A 460 15.13 -2.96 -7.48
CA HIS A 460 16.25 -2.45 -8.27
C HIS A 460 16.75 -1.11 -7.74
N GLY A 461 17.98 -0.76 -8.12
CA GLY A 461 18.53 0.58 -7.97
C GLY A 461 19.15 0.88 -6.61
N ASP A 462 19.74 2.07 -6.53
CA ASP A 462 20.15 2.68 -5.26
C ASP A 462 18.91 3.09 -4.49
N VAL A 463 18.90 2.86 -3.18
CA VAL A 463 17.76 3.20 -2.32
C VAL A 463 18.25 3.97 -1.12
N THR A 464 17.71 5.17 -0.93
CA THR A 464 17.92 6.00 0.26
C THR A 464 16.59 6.16 0.99
N ILE A 465 16.55 5.82 2.27
CA ILE A 465 15.43 6.08 3.18
C ILE A 465 15.97 6.92 4.33
N ASP A 466 15.50 8.14 4.51
CA ASP A 466 15.98 9.05 5.56
C ASP A 466 14.83 9.79 6.25
N ASP A 467 14.89 9.93 7.58
CA ASP A 467 13.88 10.64 8.38
C ASP A 467 12.43 10.15 8.12
N CYS A 468 12.23 8.84 7.92
CA CYS A 468 10.94 8.26 7.58
C CYS A 468 10.27 7.54 8.76
N ILE A 469 8.94 7.43 8.73
CA ILE A 469 8.15 6.71 9.73
C ILE A 469 7.38 5.58 9.06
N PHE A 470 7.60 4.35 9.53
CA PHE A 470 6.89 3.15 9.08
C PHE A 470 6.07 2.58 10.25
N THR A 471 4.74 2.60 10.12
CA THR A 471 3.81 1.98 11.08
C THR A 471 3.09 0.83 10.40
N GLU A 472 3.08 -0.36 11.01
CA GLU A 472 2.51 -1.59 10.43
C GLU A 472 2.92 -1.83 8.95
N THR A 473 4.18 -1.53 8.62
CA THR A 473 4.70 -1.55 7.25
C THR A 473 6.11 -2.15 7.23
N THR A 474 6.33 -3.17 6.40
CA THR A 474 7.68 -3.71 6.14
C THR A 474 8.37 -2.90 5.05
N LEU A 475 9.63 -2.52 5.29
CA LEU A 475 10.53 -2.03 4.23
C LEU A 475 11.29 -3.22 3.63
N PHE A 476 11.01 -3.56 2.37
CA PHE A 476 11.63 -4.68 1.66
C PHE A 476 12.55 -4.17 0.53
N LEU A 477 13.84 -4.44 0.65
CA LEU A 477 14.85 -4.01 -0.32
C LEU A 477 15.57 -5.24 -0.89
N GLU A 478 15.49 -5.43 -2.20
CA GLU A 478 16.20 -6.50 -2.89
C GLU A 478 17.00 -5.92 -4.05
N ASN A 479 18.28 -6.25 -4.14
CA ASN A 479 19.06 -6.03 -5.34
C ASN A 479 18.87 -7.24 -6.27
N GLN A 480 17.79 -7.24 -7.06
CA GLN A 480 17.47 -8.38 -7.90
C GLN A 480 18.48 -8.57 -9.05
N ALA A 481 19.15 -7.49 -9.48
CA ALA A 481 20.18 -7.52 -10.52
C ALA A 481 21.49 -8.17 -10.03
N ASN A 482 21.69 -8.30 -8.71
CA ASN A 482 22.97 -8.63 -8.09
C ASN A 482 24.10 -7.70 -8.56
N ASP A 483 23.77 -6.43 -8.78
CA ASP A 483 24.74 -5.42 -9.19
C ASP A 483 25.60 -5.02 -7.97
N PRO A 484 26.93 -5.23 -8.01
CA PRO A 484 27.80 -5.03 -6.85
C PRO A 484 27.95 -3.57 -6.43
N ASP A 485 27.56 -2.62 -7.26
CA ASP A 485 27.78 -1.20 -7.02
C ASP A 485 26.58 -0.53 -6.33
N LEU A 486 25.42 -1.20 -6.28
CA LEU A 486 24.21 -0.63 -5.68
C LEU A 486 24.30 -0.58 -4.15
N LEU A 487 23.69 0.48 -3.59
CA LEU A 487 23.62 0.79 -2.17
C LEU A 487 22.17 0.81 -1.69
N ALA A 488 21.94 0.20 -0.52
CA ALA A 488 20.74 0.41 0.27
C ALA A 488 21.10 1.16 1.57
N TRP A 489 20.63 2.39 1.72
CA TRP A 489 20.86 3.22 2.89
C TRP A 489 19.54 3.52 3.61
N VAL A 490 19.42 3.09 4.86
CA VAL A 490 18.27 3.33 5.72
C VAL A 490 18.73 4.07 6.98
N ASN A 491 18.28 5.29 7.15
CA ASN A 491 18.80 6.22 8.13
C ASN A 491 17.69 6.98 8.88
N ASN A 492 17.97 7.36 10.13
CA ASN A 492 17.14 8.25 10.95
C ASN A 492 15.63 7.88 11.01
N SER A 493 15.28 6.61 10.78
CA SER A 493 13.89 6.22 10.55
C SER A 493 13.31 5.45 11.74
N ILE A 494 11.99 5.49 11.87
CA ILE A 494 11.24 4.83 12.94
C ILE A 494 10.39 3.71 12.35
N PHE A 495 10.48 2.52 12.93
CA PHE A 495 9.67 1.36 12.57
C PHE A 495 8.84 0.90 13.77
N ASN A 496 7.52 0.89 13.63
CA ASN A 496 6.57 0.50 14.67
C ASN A 496 5.59 -0.55 14.12
N ASN A 497 6.01 -1.82 14.18
CA ASN A 497 5.29 -2.95 13.60
C ASN A 497 4.85 -3.94 14.69
N THR A 498 3.58 -3.92 15.07
CA THR A 498 3.00 -4.82 16.09
C THR A 498 2.36 -6.08 15.51
N SER A 499 2.02 -6.08 14.22
CA SER A 499 1.63 -7.27 13.45
C SER A 499 2.85 -8.05 12.97
N SER A 500 2.69 -9.32 12.56
CA SER A 500 3.77 -10.27 12.17
C SER A 500 4.56 -9.87 10.92
N LEU A 501 5.24 -8.73 11.03
CA LEU A 501 5.96 -8.00 9.99
C LEU A 501 7.42 -7.83 10.43
N VAL A 502 8.29 -7.69 9.44
CA VAL A 502 9.70 -7.32 9.64
C VAL A 502 9.80 -5.79 9.64
N GLY A 503 10.77 -5.21 10.35
CA GLY A 503 11.08 -3.79 10.18
C GLY A 503 11.73 -3.54 8.82
N ILE A 504 13.00 -3.96 8.69
CA ILE A 504 13.81 -3.86 7.47
C ILE A 504 14.17 -5.26 6.98
N ASP A 505 13.81 -5.61 5.73
CA ASP A 505 14.19 -6.88 5.09
C ASP A 505 15.03 -6.60 3.83
N LEU A 506 16.33 -6.89 3.89
CA LEU A 506 17.33 -6.49 2.89
C LEU A 506 18.04 -7.71 2.26
N TRP A 507 18.04 -7.79 0.93
CA TRP A 507 18.46 -8.98 0.18
C TRP A 507 19.45 -8.62 -0.91
N ASN A 508 20.52 -9.41 -1.03
CA ASN A 508 21.50 -9.41 -2.13
C ASN A 508 22.23 -8.07 -2.40
N TYR A 509 22.03 -7.03 -1.58
CA TYR A 509 22.83 -5.82 -1.65
C TYR A 509 24.27 -6.10 -1.20
N ASP A 510 25.24 -5.74 -2.03
CA ASP A 510 26.64 -5.85 -1.67
C ASP A 510 27.08 -4.68 -0.77
N ASN A 511 26.44 -3.52 -0.89
CA ASN A 511 26.65 -2.35 -0.02
C ASN A 511 25.35 -2.00 0.71
N TYR A 512 25.42 -1.80 2.03
CA TYR A 512 24.29 -1.35 2.83
C TYR A 512 24.72 -0.53 4.05
N TRP A 513 23.93 0.47 4.39
CA TRP A 513 24.04 1.23 5.63
C TRP A 513 22.68 1.27 6.33
N ILE A 514 22.63 0.78 7.56
CA ILE A 514 21.45 0.88 8.42
C ILE A 514 21.88 1.65 9.68
N ASP A 515 21.56 2.93 9.73
CA ASP A 515 22.10 3.89 10.71
C ASP A 515 21.00 4.65 11.47
N ASN A 516 21.18 4.83 12.78
CA ASN A 516 20.39 5.74 13.60
C ASN A 516 18.86 5.52 13.54
N ASN A 517 18.41 4.27 13.39
CA ASN A 517 17.00 3.92 13.36
C ASN A 517 16.48 3.47 14.73
N ASP A 518 15.18 3.66 14.98
CA ASP A 518 14.46 3.09 16.11
C ASP A 518 13.47 2.04 15.62
N ILE A 519 13.68 0.77 15.98
CA ILE A 519 13.06 -0.38 15.32
C ILE A 519 12.36 -1.27 16.34
N MET A 520 11.04 -1.35 16.21
CA MET A 520 10.18 -2.32 16.88
C MET A 520 9.39 -3.13 15.85
N ALA A 521 9.50 -4.46 15.90
CA ALA A 521 8.83 -5.34 14.95
C ALA A 521 8.42 -6.69 15.55
N SER A 522 7.15 -7.10 15.46
CA SER A 522 6.71 -8.36 16.07
C SER A 522 7.30 -9.65 15.45
N TYR A 523 8.09 -9.55 14.38
CA TYR A 523 8.95 -10.62 13.87
C TYR A 523 10.44 -10.29 14.05
N ASN A 524 11.16 -9.96 12.97
CA ASN A 524 12.55 -9.52 13.03
C ASN A 524 12.61 -7.99 12.93
N GLY A 525 13.47 -7.34 13.70
CA GLY A 525 13.74 -5.91 13.55
C GLY A 525 14.44 -5.63 12.21
N ILE A 526 15.66 -6.13 12.08
CA ILE A 526 16.45 -6.11 10.86
C ILE A 526 16.68 -7.55 10.40
N GLN A 527 16.37 -7.83 9.13
CA GLN A 527 16.67 -9.09 8.47
C GLN A 527 17.52 -8.84 7.23
N ILE A 528 18.67 -9.49 7.15
CA ILE A 528 19.61 -9.36 6.03
C ILE A 528 19.90 -10.74 5.45
N PHE A 529 19.76 -10.89 4.14
CA PHE A 529 19.87 -12.16 3.44
C PHE A 529 20.83 -12.10 2.25
N ASN A 530 21.91 -12.89 2.31
CA ASN A 530 22.93 -13.04 1.27
C ASN A 530 23.54 -11.71 0.78
N SER A 531 23.74 -10.78 1.72
CA SER A 531 24.23 -9.43 1.44
C SER A 531 25.65 -9.20 1.95
N GLY A 532 26.25 -8.11 1.51
CA GLY A 532 27.52 -7.64 2.01
C GLY A 532 28.73 -8.26 1.35
N ASN A 533 28.77 -8.33 0.02
CA ASN A 533 29.99 -8.69 -0.71
C ASN A 533 30.68 -7.45 -1.31
N GLY A 534 30.37 -6.24 -0.87
CA GLY A 534 31.00 -5.00 -1.32
C GLY A 534 32.35 -4.76 -0.66
N ASN A 535 32.84 -3.52 -0.69
CA ASN A 535 34.02 -3.09 0.08
C ASN A 535 33.69 -3.13 1.58
N TYR A 536 34.57 -3.65 2.43
CA TYR A 536 34.30 -3.99 3.84
C TYR A 536 33.64 -2.87 4.69
N ILE A 537 33.98 -1.60 4.47
CA ILE A 537 33.37 -0.47 5.21
C ILE A 537 31.98 -0.07 4.69
N ALA A 538 31.56 -0.59 3.55
CA ALA A 538 30.29 -0.27 2.90
C ALA A 538 29.14 -1.20 3.35
N GLN A 539 29.31 -1.94 4.46
CA GLN A 539 28.29 -2.80 5.07
C GLN A 539 28.20 -2.58 6.58
N GLN A 540 27.31 -1.71 7.03
CA GLN A 540 27.23 -1.39 8.46
C GLN A 540 25.80 -1.38 8.98
N ILE A 541 25.63 -1.95 10.17
CA ILE A 541 24.49 -1.76 11.06
C ILE A 541 25.02 -0.96 12.24
N PHE A 542 24.70 0.33 12.28
CA PHE A 542 25.34 1.29 13.16
C PHE A 542 24.31 2.10 13.96
N ASN A 543 24.55 2.30 15.26
CA ASN A 543 23.80 3.28 16.06
C ASN A 543 22.25 3.11 16.05
N ASN A 544 21.73 1.88 15.89
CA ASN A 544 20.29 1.63 15.93
C ASN A 544 19.81 1.26 17.34
N SER A 545 18.58 1.61 17.66
CA SER A 545 17.81 1.08 18.80
C SER A 545 16.85 0.00 18.28
N ILE A 546 17.02 -1.25 18.70
CA ILE A 546 16.25 -2.40 18.18
C ILE A 546 15.65 -3.17 19.34
N HIS A 547 14.33 -3.17 19.44
CA HIS A 547 13.69 -3.67 20.64
C HIS A 547 12.30 -4.26 20.43
N ASN A 548 11.83 -5.02 21.44
CA ASN A 548 10.53 -5.68 21.43
C ASN A 548 10.28 -6.55 20.19
N CYS A 549 11.34 -7.11 19.59
CA CYS A 549 11.20 -7.93 18.40
C CYS A 549 10.82 -9.37 18.74
N GLY A 550 9.74 -9.88 18.13
CA GLY A 550 9.15 -11.17 18.49
C GLY A 550 9.98 -12.40 18.12
N TRP A 551 11.06 -12.23 17.35
CA TRP A 551 11.97 -13.34 17.05
C TRP A 551 13.47 -13.00 17.09
N ALA A 552 13.90 -11.94 16.43
CA ALA A 552 15.28 -11.45 16.54
C ALA A 552 15.34 -9.93 16.38
N GLY A 553 16.21 -9.25 17.13
CA GLY A 553 16.56 -7.86 16.84
C GLY A 553 17.23 -7.76 15.48
N ILE A 554 18.33 -8.50 15.29
CA ILE A 554 19.04 -8.63 14.01
C ILE A 554 19.11 -10.10 13.59
N LEU A 555 18.69 -10.41 12.36
CA LEU A 555 18.92 -11.71 11.72
C LEU A 555 19.75 -11.52 10.45
N ALA A 556 20.97 -12.04 10.45
CA ALA A 556 21.85 -12.08 9.28
C ALA A 556 21.98 -13.52 8.77
N TYR A 557 21.78 -13.75 7.48
CA TYR A 557 21.89 -15.06 6.85
C TYR A 557 22.82 -15.00 5.64
N GLY A 558 23.96 -15.70 5.69
CA GLY A 558 24.93 -15.72 4.59
C GLY A 558 25.53 -14.35 4.29
N THR A 559 25.51 -13.45 5.28
CA THR A 559 25.83 -12.02 5.17
C THR A 559 27.22 -11.69 5.71
N ASN A 560 27.88 -10.69 5.14
CA ASN A 560 29.06 -10.03 5.72
C ASN A 560 28.75 -8.58 6.11
N GLY A 561 29.53 -8.04 7.04
CA GLY A 561 29.42 -6.63 7.47
C GLY A 561 29.76 -6.40 8.94
N ILE A 562 29.49 -5.19 9.40
CA ILE A 562 29.87 -4.71 10.72
C ILE A 562 28.62 -4.36 11.53
N ILE A 563 28.57 -4.80 12.78
CA ILE A 563 27.59 -4.37 13.79
C ILE A 563 28.35 -3.55 14.82
N GLU A 564 28.00 -2.28 14.96
CA GLU A 564 28.69 -1.33 15.84
C GLU A 564 27.72 -0.32 16.49
N GLN A 565 27.95 0.01 17.77
CA GLN A 565 27.20 1.03 18.51
C GLN A 565 25.66 0.87 18.55
N ASN A 566 25.12 -0.35 18.40
CA ASN A 566 23.67 -0.57 18.48
C ASN A 566 23.20 -0.85 19.91
N HIS A 567 21.96 -0.47 20.24
CA HIS A 567 21.27 -0.87 21.47
C HIS A 567 20.18 -1.89 21.13
N ILE A 568 20.34 -3.14 21.58
CA ILE A 568 19.50 -4.27 21.18
C ILE A 568 18.95 -4.95 22.43
N TYR A 569 17.65 -4.78 22.70
CA TYR A 569 17.07 -5.16 23.99
C TYR A 569 15.60 -5.61 23.93
N ASP A 570 15.12 -6.36 24.91
CA ASP A 570 13.72 -6.83 24.99
C ASP A 570 13.24 -7.62 23.74
N ASN A 571 14.15 -8.22 22.96
CA ASN A 571 13.79 -9.07 21.83
C ASN A 571 13.79 -10.54 22.24
N GLN A 572 13.17 -11.42 21.44
CA GLN A 572 13.25 -12.86 21.67
C GLN A 572 14.67 -13.43 21.52
N THR A 573 15.50 -12.79 20.69
CA THR A 573 16.94 -13.02 20.59
C THR A 573 17.56 -11.70 20.15
N GLY A 574 18.67 -11.27 20.71
CA GLY A 574 19.32 -10.02 20.29
C GLY A 574 19.82 -10.11 18.84
N ILE A 575 20.85 -10.92 18.60
CA ILE A 575 21.47 -11.10 17.28
C ILE A 575 21.50 -12.57 16.87
N LYS A 576 21.12 -12.85 15.62
CA LYS A 576 21.20 -14.17 14.97
C LYS A 576 22.12 -14.14 13.76
N LEU A 577 23.24 -14.86 13.83
CA LEU A 577 24.21 -15.01 12.73
C LEU A 577 24.14 -16.42 12.12
N MET A 578 23.58 -16.51 10.92
CA MET A 578 23.15 -17.76 10.31
C MET A 578 23.85 -18.04 8.97
N ASN A 579 24.12 -19.32 8.73
CA ASN A 579 24.67 -19.83 7.48
C ASN A 579 25.98 -19.17 7.01
N LYS A 580 27.02 -19.31 7.84
CA LYS A 580 28.42 -19.02 7.51
C LYS A 580 28.70 -17.54 7.23
N CYS A 581 27.98 -16.65 7.93
CA CYS A 581 28.18 -15.20 7.91
C CYS A 581 29.64 -14.78 8.18
N ASN A 582 30.06 -13.63 7.65
CA ASN A 582 31.34 -12.99 7.97
C ASN A 582 31.13 -11.64 8.66
N MET A 583 30.55 -11.65 9.86
CA MET A 583 30.26 -10.41 10.61
C MET A 583 31.39 -10.03 11.56
N ALA A 584 31.53 -8.73 11.83
CA ALA A 584 32.22 -8.20 13.00
C ALA A 584 31.24 -7.58 13.99
N LEU A 585 31.45 -7.83 15.28
CA LEU A 585 30.84 -7.09 16.39
C LEU A 585 31.92 -6.18 16.97
N TYR A 586 31.94 -4.96 16.46
CA TYR A 586 32.97 -3.97 16.74
C TYR A 586 32.50 -3.03 17.86
N GLY A 587 33.30 -2.91 18.92
CA GLY A 587 33.08 -1.91 19.97
C GLY A 587 34.30 -0.99 20.13
N ASP A 588 34.05 0.23 20.63
CA ASP A 588 35.12 1.18 20.95
C ASP A 588 35.81 0.79 22.27
N PRO A 589 37.12 0.45 22.27
CA PRO A 589 37.87 0.18 23.50
C PRO A 589 37.92 1.36 24.48
N ASN A 590 37.62 2.57 24.01
CA ASN A 590 37.62 3.80 24.80
C ASN A 590 36.21 4.25 25.22
N ALA A 591 35.17 3.48 24.91
CA ALA A 591 33.81 3.78 25.31
C ALA A 591 33.73 4.04 26.82
N ASN A 592 33.05 5.11 27.20
CA ASN A 592 32.82 5.56 28.58
C ASN A 592 31.40 5.24 29.06
N SER A 593 30.48 4.96 28.14
CA SER A 593 29.11 4.55 28.41
C SER A 593 28.65 3.45 27.45
N PHE A 594 27.55 2.76 27.79
CA PHE A 594 27.04 1.63 27.01
C PHE A 594 26.59 2.01 25.60
N ASN A 595 26.05 3.22 25.41
CA ASN A 595 25.63 3.73 24.10
C ASN A 595 26.79 4.02 23.12
N GLU A 596 28.04 3.95 23.57
CA GLU A 596 29.24 4.11 22.72
C GLU A 596 29.76 2.75 22.22
N THR A 597 29.04 1.66 22.48
CA THR A 597 29.35 0.31 22.01
C THR A 597 28.07 -0.45 21.62
N ASN A 598 28.19 -1.64 21.05
CA ASN A 598 27.05 -2.55 20.99
C ASN A 598 26.63 -2.91 22.42
N TYR A 599 25.43 -2.47 22.78
CA TYR A 599 24.78 -2.79 24.05
C TYR A 599 23.63 -3.76 23.78
N ILE A 600 23.90 -5.04 23.98
CA ILE A 600 22.98 -6.15 23.73
C ILE A 600 22.55 -6.65 25.10
N THR A 601 21.29 -6.44 25.46
CA THR A 601 20.85 -6.59 26.84
C THR A 601 19.42 -7.07 27.02
N ASP A 602 19.21 -7.89 28.05
CA ASP A 602 17.89 -8.31 28.53
C ASP A 602 16.95 -8.80 27.40
N ASN A 603 17.47 -9.63 26.50
CA ASN A 603 16.65 -10.31 25.50
C ASN A 603 16.02 -11.58 26.12
N ASP A 604 14.78 -11.91 25.77
CA ASP A 604 13.97 -13.02 26.37
C ASP A 604 14.59 -14.43 26.23
N GLY A 605 15.60 -14.57 25.38
CA GLY A 605 16.35 -15.79 25.12
C GLY A 605 17.83 -15.44 24.93
N TYR A 606 18.46 -15.91 23.86
CA TYR A 606 19.87 -15.60 23.66
C TYR A 606 20.11 -14.11 23.36
N GLU A 607 21.13 -13.53 23.98
CA GLU A 607 21.68 -12.24 23.53
C GLU A 607 22.27 -12.38 22.12
N ILE A 608 23.02 -13.47 21.89
CA ILE A 608 23.63 -13.75 20.59
C ILE A 608 23.53 -15.25 20.28
N TYR A 609 22.96 -15.56 19.12
CA TYR A 609 22.90 -16.88 18.52
C TYR A 609 23.76 -16.94 17.26
N ILE A 610 24.61 -17.96 17.17
CA ILE A 610 25.62 -18.10 16.13
C ILE A 610 25.58 -19.54 15.61
N SER A 611 25.34 -19.71 14.31
CA SER A 611 25.46 -21.01 13.64
C SER A 611 26.91 -21.36 13.27
N LYS A 612 27.18 -22.62 12.93
CA LYS A 612 28.53 -23.07 12.51
C LYS A 612 29.15 -22.14 11.47
N TYR A 613 30.45 -21.89 11.64
CA TYR A 613 31.26 -21.02 10.80
C TYR A 613 30.78 -19.57 10.71
N SER A 614 29.86 -19.12 11.57
CA SER A 614 29.34 -17.73 11.58
C SER A 614 29.84 -16.92 12.77
N PHE A 615 30.78 -17.46 13.56
CA PHE A 615 31.32 -16.74 14.71
C PHE A 615 31.99 -15.44 14.24
N PRO A 616 31.66 -14.28 14.84
CA PRO A 616 32.21 -13.01 14.40
C PRO A 616 33.74 -13.02 14.41
N TRP A 617 34.35 -12.61 13.31
CA TRP A 617 35.80 -12.61 13.21
C TRP A 617 36.41 -11.53 14.11
N TYR A 618 35.65 -10.48 14.42
CA TYR A 618 35.91 -9.53 15.51
C TYR A 618 34.76 -9.55 16.52
N PHE A 619 35.09 -9.74 17.80
CA PHE A 619 34.11 -9.83 18.90
C PHE A 619 34.71 -9.24 20.18
N ARG A 620 34.86 -7.91 20.22
CA ARG A 620 35.54 -7.22 21.33
C ARG A 620 34.91 -5.87 21.62
N TYR A 621 35.02 -5.47 22.88
CA TYR A 621 34.55 -4.22 23.45
C TYR A 621 33.06 -4.02 23.34
N ASN A 622 32.28 -5.10 23.27
CA ASN A 622 30.83 -5.07 23.31
C ASN A 622 30.34 -5.20 24.76
N ALA A 623 29.18 -4.60 25.05
CA ALA A 623 28.45 -4.85 26.28
C ALA A 623 27.32 -5.84 26.01
N ILE A 624 27.51 -7.07 26.48
CA ILE A 624 26.57 -8.18 26.31
C ILE A 624 26.18 -8.57 27.73
N ILE A 625 24.99 -8.17 28.15
CA ILE A 625 24.59 -8.18 29.55
C ILE A 625 23.20 -8.78 29.64
N ASP A 626 23.04 -9.79 30.47
CA ASP A 626 21.75 -10.44 30.68
C ASP A 626 21.57 -10.52 32.20
N GLU A 627 20.87 -9.57 32.81
CA GLU A 627 20.77 -9.50 34.27
C GLU A 627 19.54 -10.24 34.83
N ASP A 628 18.62 -10.72 33.99
CA ASP A 628 17.39 -11.41 34.42
C ASP A 628 17.54 -12.93 34.51
N ASN A 629 18.56 -13.50 33.85
CA ASN A 629 18.71 -14.94 33.65
C ASN A 629 19.55 -15.68 34.72
N LEU A 630 20.23 -14.95 35.62
CA LEU A 630 20.98 -15.51 36.78
C LEU A 630 21.94 -16.69 36.45
N GLY A 631 22.46 -16.79 35.22
CA GLY A 631 23.35 -17.87 34.79
C GLY A 631 22.63 -19.21 34.54
N ASN A 632 21.47 -19.19 33.87
CA ASN A 632 20.72 -20.42 33.57
C ASN A 632 21.39 -21.25 32.46
N PRO A 633 21.75 -22.53 32.70
CA PRO A 633 22.32 -23.40 31.67
C PRO A 633 21.48 -23.52 30.41
N ASP A 634 20.16 -23.40 30.54
CA ASP A 634 19.20 -23.64 29.46
C ASP A 634 19.01 -22.42 28.56
N ASP A 635 19.65 -21.29 28.90
CA ASP A 635 19.53 -20.03 28.18
C ASP A 635 20.89 -19.28 28.19
N PRO A 636 21.95 -19.81 27.54
CA PRO A 636 23.23 -19.12 27.50
C PRO A 636 23.12 -17.75 26.81
N MET A 637 23.77 -16.72 27.36
CA MET A 637 23.91 -15.42 26.70
C MET A 637 24.45 -15.53 25.27
N VAL A 638 25.51 -16.32 25.08
CA VAL A 638 26.08 -16.60 23.75
C VAL A 638 25.92 -18.07 23.43
N TYR A 639 25.05 -18.36 22.47
CA TYR A 639 24.92 -19.68 21.87
C TYR A 639 25.71 -19.73 20.56
N TYR A 640 26.72 -20.60 20.51
CA TYR A 640 27.39 -21.00 19.28
C TYR A 640 27.17 -22.47 19.01
N GLU A 641 26.72 -22.80 17.80
CA GLU A 641 26.49 -24.19 17.42
C GLU A 641 27.79 -25.02 17.46
N PRO A 642 27.84 -26.14 18.23
CA PRO A 642 29.06 -26.93 18.39
C PRO A 642 29.59 -27.50 17.07
N GLN A 643 30.91 -27.37 16.84
CA GLN A 643 31.58 -27.92 15.65
C GLN A 643 32.07 -29.37 15.83
N SER A 644 31.86 -30.19 14.81
CA SER A 644 32.35 -31.56 14.66
C SER A 644 33.82 -31.54 14.19
N GLY A 645 34.80 -31.69 15.10
CA GLY A 645 36.23 -31.80 14.72
C GLY A 645 37.27 -31.43 15.78
N GLY A 646 36.90 -30.74 16.87
CA GLY A 646 37.81 -30.40 17.96
C GLY A 646 37.68 -28.95 18.42
N PHE A 647 38.02 -28.70 19.69
CA PHE A 647 37.84 -27.40 20.36
C PHE A 647 38.81 -26.35 19.80
N GLN A 648 38.32 -25.37 19.02
CA GLN A 648 38.98 -24.07 18.92
C GLN A 648 38.68 -23.30 20.22
N LEU A 649 39.72 -22.70 20.81
CA LEU A 649 39.54 -21.72 21.87
C LEU A 649 38.91 -20.47 21.24
N ILE A 650 37.66 -20.18 21.58
CA ILE A 650 36.93 -19.06 20.99
C ILE A 650 37.31 -17.77 21.73
N ASP A 651 37.81 -16.77 21.02
CA ASP A 651 38.25 -15.52 21.63
C ASP A 651 37.07 -14.56 21.84
N VAL A 652 36.75 -14.32 23.12
CA VAL A 652 35.74 -13.34 23.53
C VAL A 652 36.30 -12.38 24.59
N LYS A 653 37.63 -12.23 24.64
CA LYS A 653 38.28 -11.28 25.56
C LYS A 653 37.86 -9.86 25.23
N TYR A 654 37.91 -9.03 26.25
CA TYR A 654 37.58 -7.61 26.18
C TYR A 654 36.11 -7.32 25.91
N ASN A 655 35.18 -8.18 26.30
CA ASN A 655 33.75 -7.82 26.35
C ASN A 655 33.30 -7.59 27.81
N CYS A 656 32.22 -6.82 27.95
CA CYS A 656 31.54 -6.54 29.20
C CYS A 656 30.38 -7.51 29.35
N TRP A 657 30.37 -8.25 30.45
CA TRP A 657 29.45 -9.35 30.64
C TRP A 657 28.40 -9.12 31.73
N GLY A 658 28.40 -7.95 32.39
CA GLY A 658 27.51 -7.68 33.53
C GLY A 658 27.98 -8.32 34.83
N ASN A 659 27.13 -8.29 35.86
CA ASN A 659 27.49 -8.71 37.22
C ASN A 659 27.26 -10.20 37.50
N ASN A 660 26.34 -10.82 36.79
CA ASN A 660 25.87 -12.20 37.02
C ASN A 660 26.52 -13.23 36.08
N PHE A 661 27.45 -12.82 35.23
CA PHE A 661 28.10 -13.67 34.25
C PHE A 661 28.88 -14.86 34.85
N ASP A 662 28.53 -16.06 34.43
CA ASP A 662 29.25 -17.32 34.61
C ASP A 662 29.55 -17.96 33.25
N ALA A 663 30.82 -17.91 32.84
CA ALA A 663 31.28 -18.45 31.55
C ALA A 663 30.97 -19.93 31.32
N ALA A 664 30.69 -20.73 32.37
CA ALA A 664 30.31 -22.13 32.21
C ALA A 664 28.84 -22.32 31.79
N GLU A 665 27.98 -21.38 32.14
CA GLU A 665 26.53 -21.43 31.90
C GLU A 665 26.13 -20.50 30.74
N ASP A 666 26.73 -19.30 30.69
CA ASP A 666 26.38 -18.23 29.75
C ASP A 666 27.05 -18.33 28.38
N LEU A 667 28.10 -19.13 28.26
CA LEU A 667 28.79 -19.36 27.00
C LEU A 667 28.68 -20.82 26.58
N TYR A 668 28.02 -21.07 25.45
CA TYR A 668 27.80 -22.42 24.93
C TYR A 668 28.38 -22.60 23.52
N PRO A 669 29.12 -23.70 23.25
CA PRO A 669 29.58 -24.72 24.19
C PRO A 669 30.76 -24.22 25.06
N SER A 670 31.17 -24.98 26.07
CA SER A 670 32.40 -24.65 26.82
C SER A 670 33.63 -24.54 25.89
N GLY A 671 34.56 -23.62 26.16
CA GLY A 671 35.79 -23.47 25.37
C GLY A 671 36.24 -22.05 25.06
N TYR A 672 35.73 -21.05 25.79
CA TYR A 672 35.96 -19.63 25.51
C TYR A 672 37.15 -19.03 26.27
N MET A 673 37.88 -18.14 25.61
CA MET A 673 38.87 -17.26 26.22
C MET A 673 38.20 -15.95 26.63
N VAL A 674 37.88 -15.83 27.91
CA VAL A 674 37.13 -14.68 28.45
C VAL A 674 38.04 -13.57 28.99
N ASN A 675 39.21 -13.93 29.55
CA ASN A 675 40.06 -12.98 30.27
C ASN A 675 41.20 -12.40 29.41
N PRO A 676 41.48 -11.08 29.50
CA PRO A 676 40.80 -10.10 30.37
C PRO A 676 39.42 -9.70 29.86
N THR A 677 38.52 -9.34 30.77
CA THR A 677 37.24 -8.69 30.46
C THR A 677 37.42 -7.17 30.34
N TRP A 678 36.42 -6.47 29.80
CA TRP A 678 36.39 -5.01 29.69
C TRP A 678 34.96 -4.52 29.90
N CYS A 679 34.76 -3.32 30.45
CA CYS A 679 33.47 -2.62 30.45
C CYS A 679 33.69 -1.14 30.17
N PRO A 680 32.67 -0.39 29.69
CA PRO A 680 32.81 1.05 29.43
C PRO A 680 33.43 1.80 30.62
N GLY A 681 34.40 2.67 30.34
CA GLY A 681 35.23 3.36 31.34
C GLY A 681 36.44 2.57 31.86
N GLY A 682 36.63 1.32 31.42
CA GLY A 682 37.72 0.42 31.86
C GLY A 682 39.11 0.71 31.27
N GLY A 683 39.20 1.59 30.26
CA GLY A 683 40.44 1.95 29.56
C GLY A 683 40.83 0.99 28.43
N GLY A 684 41.31 1.54 27.30
CA GLY A 684 41.56 0.78 26.07
C GLY A 684 42.91 0.06 26.03
N GLN A 685 42.93 -1.25 26.33
CA GLN A 685 44.06 -2.10 25.96
C GLN A 685 43.82 -2.73 24.58
N LYS A 686 44.41 -2.17 23.52
CA LYS A 686 44.33 -2.76 22.18
C LYS A 686 44.92 -4.18 22.18
N SER A 687 44.22 -5.11 21.52
CA SER A 687 44.72 -6.47 21.26
C SER A 687 46.00 -6.41 20.44
N SER A 688 47.00 -7.24 20.76
CA SER A 688 48.29 -7.31 20.07
C SER A 688 48.46 -8.62 19.30
N GLU A 689 47.36 -9.17 18.78
CA GLU A 689 47.37 -10.44 18.07
C GLU A 689 47.82 -10.25 16.62
N VAL A 690 48.89 -10.95 16.23
CA VAL A 690 49.49 -10.81 14.90
C VAL A 690 48.52 -11.27 13.80
N ALA A 691 47.78 -12.36 14.01
CA ALA A 691 46.81 -12.87 13.04
C ALA A 691 45.68 -11.87 12.76
N LEU A 692 45.15 -11.23 13.82
CA LEU A 692 44.17 -10.15 13.69
C LEU A 692 44.75 -8.97 12.90
N GLN A 693 45.96 -8.53 13.24
CA GLN A 693 46.57 -7.40 12.54
C GLN A 693 46.78 -7.72 11.06
N THR A 694 47.29 -8.91 10.71
CA THR A 694 47.45 -9.32 9.31
C THR A 694 46.11 -9.40 8.59
N PHE A 695 45.04 -9.84 9.25
CA PHE A 695 43.70 -9.82 8.66
C PHE A 695 43.22 -8.38 8.40
N LEU A 696 43.36 -7.48 9.37
CA LEU A 696 43.02 -6.06 9.21
C LEU A 696 43.86 -5.35 8.14
N ASP A 697 45.14 -5.72 7.99
CA ASP A 697 45.98 -5.20 6.90
C ASP A 697 45.40 -5.64 5.53
N GLY A 698 44.82 -6.85 5.45
CA GLY A 698 44.11 -7.34 4.26
C GLY A 698 42.83 -6.56 3.96
N GLU A 699 42.03 -6.26 4.98
CA GLU A 699 40.87 -5.37 4.87
C GLU A 699 41.27 -3.97 4.42
N GLU A 700 42.33 -3.38 5.00
CA GLU A 700 42.84 -2.06 4.61
C GLU A 700 43.29 -2.05 3.14
N HIS A 701 43.95 -3.12 2.66
CA HIS A 701 44.27 -3.26 1.25
C HIS A 701 43.01 -3.34 0.38
N PHE A 702 41.99 -4.07 0.82
CA PHE A 702 40.72 -4.18 0.09
C PHE A 702 40.01 -2.82 0.02
N GLU A 703 39.95 -2.10 1.13
CA GLU A 703 39.38 -0.75 1.24
C GLU A 703 40.05 0.25 0.29
N ASN A 704 41.39 0.18 0.19
CA ASN A 704 42.19 1.03 -0.69
C ASN A 704 42.19 0.59 -2.16
N GLU A 705 41.34 -0.38 -2.54
CA GLU A 705 41.26 -0.99 -3.87
C GLU A 705 42.57 -1.68 -4.32
N GLU A 706 43.43 -2.05 -3.37
CA GLU A 706 44.70 -2.78 -3.57
C GLU A 706 44.45 -4.30 -3.61
N TYR A 707 43.53 -4.75 -4.47
CA TYR A 707 42.96 -6.10 -4.43
C TYR A 707 43.96 -7.26 -4.51
N ALA A 708 45.08 -7.09 -5.24
CA ALA A 708 46.11 -8.13 -5.33
C ALA A 708 46.90 -8.29 -4.02
N ASP A 709 47.15 -7.19 -3.32
CA ASP A 709 47.82 -7.17 -2.02
C ASP A 709 46.87 -7.69 -0.94
N ALA A 710 45.58 -7.32 -1.00
CA ALA A 710 44.52 -7.89 -0.16
C ALA A 710 44.45 -9.42 -0.31
N LYS A 711 44.39 -9.94 -1.54
CA LYS A 711 44.37 -11.39 -1.83
C LYS A 711 45.57 -12.10 -1.23
N THR A 712 46.77 -11.59 -1.48
CA THR A 712 48.02 -12.16 -0.94
C THR A 712 48.04 -12.16 0.59
N THR A 713 47.50 -11.10 1.20
CA THR A 713 47.45 -10.93 2.64
C THR A 713 46.46 -11.90 3.27
N PHE A 714 45.25 -12.04 2.73
CA PHE A 714 44.27 -13.02 3.19
C PHE A 714 44.76 -14.46 3.03
N GLU A 715 45.39 -14.82 1.90
CA GLU A 715 46.03 -16.13 1.72
C GLU A 715 47.11 -16.38 2.79
N SER A 716 47.88 -15.34 3.14
CA SER A 716 48.90 -15.42 4.21
C SER A 716 48.27 -15.65 5.60
N VAL A 717 47.09 -15.08 5.88
CA VAL A 717 46.35 -15.37 7.12
C VAL A 717 45.98 -16.85 7.20
N VAL A 718 45.44 -17.41 6.11
CA VAL A 718 45.06 -18.83 6.02
C VAL A 718 46.27 -19.74 6.22
N GLU A 719 47.41 -19.42 5.60
CA GLU A 719 48.60 -20.26 5.63
C GLU A 719 49.38 -20.19 6.94
N LEU A 720 49.52 -18.99 7.52
CA LEU A 720 50.33 -18.78 8.72
C LEU A 720 49.53 -19.00 10.02
N TYR A 721 48.21 -18.79 9.98
CA TYR A 721 47.35 -18.83 11.17
C TYR A 721 46.08 -19.70 10.99
N PRO A 722 46.17 -20.92 10.44
CA PRO A 722 45.00 -21.74 10.07
C PRO A 722 44.09 -22.12 11.25
N ASN A 723 44.62 -22.12 12.48
CA ASN A 723 43.85 -22.48 13.68
C ASN A 723 43.09 -21.30 14.31
N THR A 724 43.10 -20.11 13.68
CA THR A 724 42.44 -18.90 14.19
C THR A 724 41.13 -18.64 13.46
N GLN A 725 40.20 -17.92 14.10
CA GLN A 725 38.94 -17.51 13.45
C GLN A 725 39.18 -16.63 12.20
N TYR A 726 40.30 -15.91 12.17
CA TYR A 726 40.71 -15.04 11.06
C TYR A 726 41.00 -15.82 9.77
N ALA A 727 41.46 -17.07 9.86
CA ALA A 727 41.68 -17.90 8.66
C ALA A 727 40.36 -18.21 7.95
N GLY A 728 39.31 -18.57 8.71
CA GLY A 728 37.98 -18.78 8.15
C GLY A 728 37.35 -17.50 7.59
N ALA A 729 37.59 -16.35 8.25
CA ALA A 729 37.17 -15.05 7.76
C ALA A 729 37.88 -14.67 6.45
N ALA A 730 39.20 -14.81 6.41
CA ALA A 730 40.02 -14.56 5.21
C ALA A 730 39.59 -15.44 4.04
N MET A 731 39.23 -16.71 4.28
CA MET A 731 38.68 -17.57 3.21
C MET A 731 37.38 -17.02 2.63
N LYS A 732 36.49 -16.43 3.44
CA LYS A 732 35.25 -15.81 2.93
C LYS A 732 35.53 -14.50 2.21
N GLU A 733 36.46 -13.70 2.72
CA GLU A 733 36.88 -12.46 2.04
C GLU A 733 37.55 -12.74 0.70
N LEU A 734 38.34 -13.81 0.57
CA LEU A 734 38.86 -14.24 -0.73
C LEU A 734 37.74 -14.52 -1.75
N PHE A 735 36.60 -15.07 -1.31
CA PHE A 735 35.43 -15.26 -2.18
C PHE A 735 34.80 -13.94 -2.59
N THR A 736 34.61 -13.02 -1.64
CA THR A 736 34.10 -11.67 -1.88
C THR A 736 34.99 -10.89 -2.84
N LEU A 737 36.29 -10.91 -2.61
CA LEU A 737 37.32 -10.19 -3.33
C LEU A 737 37.46 -10.64 -4.79
N GLU A 738 37.19 -11.92 -5.09
CA GLU A 738 37.45 -12.50 -6.41
C GLU A 738 36.76 -11.73 -7.53
N LYS A 739 35.53 -11.20 -7.30
CA LYS A 739 34.80 -10.38 -8.28
C LYS A 739 35.50 -9.06 -8.64
N PHE A 740 36.34 -8.53 -7.76
CA PHE A 740 37.10 -7.29 -7.97
C PHE A 740 38.50 -7.56 -8.58
N THR A 741 38.88 -8.83 -8.73
CA THR A 741 40.16 -9.25 -9.30
C THR A 741 39.97 -9.78 -10.73
N ASP A 742 40.45 -11.01 -11.01
CA ASP A 742 40.33 -11.64 -12.32
C ASP A 742 38.98 -12.35 -12.52
N ASN A 743 38.12 -12.37 -11.48
CA ASN A 743 36.85 -13.08 -11.45
C ASN A 743 37.01 -14.60 -11.73
N ASP A 744 38.15 -15.18 -11.33
CA ASP A 744 38.54 -16.58 -11.58
C ASP A 744 38.12 -17.48 -10.41
N TYR A 745 36.81 -17.67 -10.28
CA TYR A 745 36.24 -18.59 -9.29
C TYR A 745 36.69 -20.05 -9.49
N SER A 746 37.22 -20.42 -10.67
CA SER A 746 37.79 -21.75 -10.89
C SER A 746 39.14 -21.91 -10.17
N ALA A 747 40.02 -20.92 -10.28
CA ALA A 747 41.28 -20.89 -9.55
C ALA A 747 41.05 -20.79 -8.03
N LEU A 748 40.11 -19.95 -7.59
CA LEU A 748 39.77 -19.84 -6.17
C LEU A 748 39.21 -21.16 -5.61
N LYS A 749 38.33 -21.84 -6.35
CA LYS A 749 37.85 -23.18 -5.98
C LYS A 749 39.01 -24.16 -5.87
N GLN A 750 39.95 -24.16 -6.82
CA GLN A 750 41.12 -25.03 -6.76
C GLN A 750 42.00 -24.71 -5.53
N TYR A 751 42.15 -23.45 -5.15
CA TYR A 751 42.86 -23.04 -3.94
C TYR A 751 42.20 -23.66 -2.69
N TYR A 752 40.88 -23.56 -2.54
CA TYR A 752 40.17 -24.18 -1.43
C TYR A 752 40.33 -25.71 -1.37
N GLU A 753 40.37 -26.38 -2.53
CA GLU A 753 40.47 -27.84 -2.62
C GLU A 753 41.90 -28.39 -2.44
N THR A 754 42.93 -27.56 -2.61
CA THR A 754 44.31 -28.05 -2.71
C THR A 754 45.32 -27.39 -1.76
N ASN A 755 44.97 -26.28 -1.09
CA ASN A 755 45.89 -25.61 -0.16
C ASN A 755 46.21 -26.50 1.06
N ASP A 756 47.50 -26.75 1.31
CA ASP A 756 47.96 -27.67 2.37
C ASP A 756 47.45 -27.28 3.77
N SER A 757 47.35 -25.98 4.07
CA SER A 757 46.90 -25.48 5.38
C SER A 757 45.40 -25.67 5.58
N ILE A 758 44.61 -25.45 4.53
CA ILE A 758 43.17 -25.73 4.53
C ILE A 758 42.93 -27.24 4.70
N GLN A 759 43.61 -28.07 3.91
CA GLN A 759 43.42 -29.52 3.89
C GLN A 759 43.95 -30.21 5.17
N ALA A 760 44.86 -29.56 5.90
CA ALA A 760 45.35 -30.03 7.20
C ALA A 760 44.38 -29.75 8.36
N ASP A 761 43.45 -28.80 8.19
CA ASP A 761 42.48 -28.41 9.22
C ASP A 761 41.04 -28.84 8.84
N THR A 762 40.39 -29.60 9.72
CA THR A 762 39.06 -30.15 9.45
C THR A 762 37.96 -29.07 9.42
N VAL A 763 38.10 -28.01 10.21
CA VAL A 763 37.15 -26.87 10.24
C VAL A 763 37.26 -26.11 8.93
N LEU A 764 38.49 -25.77 8.50
CA LEU A 764 38.72 -25.06 7.25
C LEU A 764 38.32 -25.90 6.03
N THR A 765 38.59 -27.20 6.02
CA THR A 765 38.19 -28.09 4.91
C THR A 765 36.67 -28.13 4.71
N LYS A 766 35.89 -28.12 5.80
CA LYS A 766 34.42 -28.08 5.72
C LYS A 766 33.91 -26.73 5.23
N LEU A 767 34.49 -25.63 5.70
CA LEU A 767 34.18 -24.29 5.18
C LEU A 767 34.54 -24.17 3.69
N ALA A 768 35.72 -24.67 3.29
CA ALA A 768 36.17 -24.75 1.90
C ALA A 768 35.18 -25.51 1.02
N THR A 769 34.61 -26.61 1.51
CA THR A 769 33.60 -27.38 0.76
C THR A 769 32.36 -26.54 0.43
N PHE A 770 31.91 -25.69 1.35
CA PHE A 770 30.81 -24.76 1.09
C PHE A 770 31.22 -23.60 0.16
N LEU A 771 32.40 -23.00 0.37
CA LEU A 771 32.88 -21.89 -0.48
C LEU A 771 33.15 -22.35 -1.91
N SER A 772 33.69 -23.55 -2.11
CA SER A 772 33.80 -24.20 -3.42
C SER A 772 32.45 -24.35 -4.09
N ASN A 773 31.37 -24.64 -3.34
CA ASN A 773 30.02 -24.69 -3.90
C ASN A 773 29.49 -23.30 -4.29
N LYS A 774 29.80 -22.26 -3.50
CA LYS A 774 29.53 -20.88 -3.91
C LYS A 774 30.27 -20.50 -5.20
N CYS A 775 31.51 -20.98 -5.40
CA CYS A 775 32.22 -20.82 -6.67
C CYS A 775 31.48 -21.53 -7.82
N GLU A 776 30.93 -22.74 -7.60
CA GLU A 776 30.12 -23.42 -8.64
C GLU A 776 28.89 -22.60 -9.05
N ILE A 777 28.23 -21.93 -8.10
CA ILE A 777 27.11 -21.02 -8.40
C ILE A 777 27.58 -19.83 -9.25
N LYS A 778 28.71 -19.21 -8.90
CA LYS A 778 29.29 -18.10 -9.68
C LYS A 778 29.78 -18.53 -11.07
N LEU A 779 30.19 -19.79 -11.22
CA LEU A 779 30.56 -20.41 -12.49
C LEU A 779 29.34 -20.92 -13.28
N GLU A 780 28.11 -20.73 -12.77
CA GLU A 780 26.86 -21.24 -13.34
C GLU A 780 26.86 -22.77 -13.54
N ASN A 781 27.64 -23.51 -12.74
CA ASN A 781 27.65 -24.98 -12.73
C ASN A 781 26.48 -25.53 -11.90
N TRP A 782 25.27 -25.15 -12.30
CA TRP A 782 24.02 -25.32 -11.54
C TRP A 782 23.78 -26.75 -11.05
N GLN A 783 24.01 -27.77 -11.88
CA GLN A 783 23.78 -29.16 -11.49
C GLN A 783 24.69 -29.57 -10.33
N THR A 784 25.98 -29.23 -10.39
CA THR A 784 26.93 -29.52 -9.31
C THR A 784 26.54 -28.78 -8.03
N ALA A 785 26.13 -27.51 -8.15
CA ALA A 785 25.70 -26.71 -7.02
C ALA A 785 24.44 -27.27 -6.33
N ILE A 786 23.47 -27.71 -7.13
CA ILE A 786 22.24 -28.37 -6.67
C ILE A 786 22.56 -29.71 -5.99
N ASP A 787 23.37 -30.56 -6.65
CA ASP A 787 23.74 -31.88 -6.13
C ASP A 787 24.42 -31.77 -4.76
N HIS A 788 25.29 -30.76 -4.58
CA HIS A 788 25.92 -30.47 -3.29
C HIS A 788 24.91 -30.21 -2.17
N PHE A 789 23.97 -29.28 -2.36
CA PHE A 789 22.97 -28.99 -1.33
C PHE A 789 22.06 -30.18 -1.07
N GLU A 790 21.67 -30.92 -2.11
CA GLU A 790 20.87 -32.14 -1.94
C GLU A 790 21.63 -33.24 -1.20
N ASP A 791 22.96 -33.33 -1.35
CA ASP A 791 23.81 -34.26 -0.59
C ASP A 791 23.90 -33.86 0.89
N VAL A 792 23.98 -32.56 1.18
CA VAL A 792 23.91 -32.03 2.57
C VAL A 792 22.54 -32.28 3.18
N ILE A 793 21.45 -32.13 2.42
CA ILE A 793 20.09 -32.47 2.89
C ILE A 793 19.97 -33.96 3.16
N ASP A 794 20.59 -34.81 2.34
CA ASP A 794 20.56 -36.27 2.53
C ASP A 794 21.34 -36.75 3.76
N ASN A 795 22.44 -36.07 4.08
CA ASN A 795 23.34 -36.47 5.17
C ASN A 795 23.78 -35.25 6.01
N PRO A 796 22.84 -34.57 6.69
CA PRO A 796 23.17 -33.35 7.41
C PRO A 796 23.99 -33.64 8.67
N GLU A 797 24.97 -32.78 8.98
CA GLU A 797 25.71 -32.89 10.26
C GLU A 797 24.89 -32.37 11.45
N SER A 798 23.95 -31.45 11.21
CA SER A 798 22.99 -30.93 12.19
C SER A 798 21.66 -30.54 11.56
N THR A 799 20.67 -30.23 12.39
CA THR A 799 19.36 -29.74 11.94
C THR A 799 19.48 -28.43 11.16
N GLU A 800 20.35 -27.55 11.63
CA GLU A 800 20.72 -26.26 11.03
C GLU A 800 21.28 -26.48 9.63
N ASP A 801 22.25 -27.39 9.45
CA ASP A 801 22.85 -27.69 8.15
C ASP A 801 21.80 -28.16 7.13
N SER A 802 20.83 -28.99 7.56
CA SER A 802 19.72 -29.43 6.70
C SER A 802 18.79 -28.26 6.32
N ILE A 803 18.44 -27.41 7.30
CA ILE A 803 17.57 -26.25 7.09
C ILE A 803 18.21 -25.25 6.13
N PHE A 804 19.48 -24.92 6.36
CA PHE A 804 20.23 -23.98 5.53
C PHE A 804 20.43 -24.52 4.13
N ALA A 805 20.75 -25.81 3.97
CA ALA A 805 20.87 -26.41 2.64
C ALA A 805 19.54 -26.36 1.85
N ILE A 806 18.38 -26.50 2.49
CA ILE A 806 17.08 -26.32 1.81
C ILE A 806 16.88 -24.86 1.36
N ILE A 807 17.22 -23.90 2.21
CA ILE A 807 17.11 -22.48 1.90
C ILE A 807 18.06 -22.12 0.75
N ASP A 808 19.32 -22.55 0.85
CA ASP A 808 20.35 -22.28 -0.16
C ASP A 808 20.03 -22.96 -1.50
N LEU A 809 19.48 -24.18 -1.47
CA LEU A 809 18.97 -24.85 -2.67
C LEU A 809 17.85 -24.06 -3.33
N GLY A 810 16.88 -23.57 -2.54
CA GLY A 810 15.80 -22.72 -3.02
C GLY A 810 16.33 -21.43 -3.66
N ASN A 811 17.27 -20.75 -3.00
CA ASN A 811 17.92 -19.55 -3.53
C ASN A 811 18.71 -19.84 -4.83
N THR A 812 19.41 -20.97 -4.89
CA THR A 812 20.14 -21.42 -6.08
C THR A 812 19.21 -21.58 -7.28
N TYR A 813 18.00 -22.12 -7.07
CA TYR A 813 16.99 -22.19 -8.13
C TYR A 813 16.47 -20.82 -8.58
N LEU A 814 16.34 -19.83 -7.67
CA LEU A 814 15.97 -18.47 -8.04
C LEU A 814 17.07 -17.83 -8.90
N LEU A 815 18.33 -17.89 -8.44
CA LEU A 815 19.49 -17.36 -9.18
C LEU A 815 19.63 -18.00 -10.57
N MET A 816 19.42 -19.32 -10.68
CA MET A 816 19.41 -20.02 -11.98
C MET A 816 18.24 -19.58 -12.89
N GLY A 817 17.13 -19.12 -12.31
CA GLY A 817 16.00 -18.58 -13.05
C GLY A 817 16.29 -17.20 -13.65
N ASP A 818 17.11 -16.40 -12.96
CA ASP A 818 17.54 -15.06 -13.36
C ASP A 818 18.78 -15.06 -14.28
N SER A 819 19.48 -16.19 -14.39
CA SER A 819 20.72 -16.30 -15.17
C SER A 819 20.52 -16.06 -16.68
N THR A 820 21.59 -15.60 -17.33
CA THR A 820 21.59 -15.22 -18.76
C THR A 820 21.20 -16.36 -19.69
N GLU A 821 21.63 -17.58 -19.37
CA GLU A 821 21.13 -18.82 -19.94
C GLU A 821 20.23 -19.49 -18.89
N ARG A 822 18.91 -19.39 -19.05
CA ARG A 822 17.95 -20.03 -18.11
C ARG A 822 18.34 -21.50 -17.89
N GLY A 823 18.92 -21.80 -16.73
CA GLY A 823 19.47 -23.12 -16.45
C GLY A 823 18.39 -24.19 -16.50
N THR A 824 18.72 -25.37 -17.05
CA THR A 824 17.79 -26.51 -17.13
C THR A 824 18.07 -27.58 -16.08
N ALA A 825 19.06 -27.35 -15.22
CA ALA A 825 19.43 -28.27 -14.15
C ALA A 825 18.25 -28.51 -13.21
N ARG A 826 18.06 -29.77 -12.84
CA ARG A 826 16.98 -30.19 -11.94
C ARG A 826 17.51 -31.31 -11.06
N GLY A 827 17.56 -31.03 -9.76
CA GLY A 827 17.94 -31.99 -8.75
C GLY A 827 16.87 -33.07 -8.50
N ARG A 828 17.17 -33.97 -7.57
CA ARG A 828 16.27 -35.06 -7.14
C ARG A 828 15.17 -34.58 -6.19
N MET A 829 15.33 -33.45 -5.51
CA MET A 829 14.42 -32.92 -4.48
C MET A 829 13.52 -31.80 -5.02
N LEU A 830 12.68 -32.14 -6.01
CA LEU A 830 11.82 -31.18 -6.72
C LEU A 830 10.86 -30.38 -5.83
N GLN A 831 10.55 -30.87 -4.62
CA GLN A 831 9.70 -30.18 -3.65
C GLN A 831 10.30 -28.90 -3.07
N TYR A 832 11.61 -28.69 -3.24
CA TYR A 832 12.32 -27.50 -2.76
C TYR A 832 12.53 -26.44 -3.84
N ILE A 833 12.03 -26.66 -5.06
CA ILE A 833 12.00 -25.65 -6.11
C ILE A 833 10.92 -24.61 -5.74
N PRO A 834 11.27 -23.33 -5.53
CA PRO A 834 10.30 -22.31 -5.20
C PRO A 834 9.38 -22.00 -6.39
N LYS A 835 8.12 -21.70 -6.11
CA LYS A 835 7.12 -21.32 -7.13
C LYS A 835 7.21 -19.84 -7.52
N SER A 836 7.63 -19.00 -6.57
CA SER A 836 7.83 -17.55 -6.70
C SER A 836 8.81 -17.10 -5.60
N ARG A 837 9.29 -15.85 -5.68
CA ARG A 837 10.15 -15.26 -4.64
C ARG A 837 9.42 -15.13 -3.30
N GLU A 838 8.13 -14.78 -3.31
CA GLU A 838 7.31 -14.69 -2.10
C GLU A 838 7.14 -16.07 -1.44
N ALA A 839 6.91 -17.11 -2.26
CA ALA A 839 6.83 -18.48 -1.77
C ALA A 839 8.17 -18.96 -1.18
N PHE A 840 9.30 -18.53 -1.76
CA PHE A 840 10.62 -18.74 -1.19
C PHE A 840 10.80 -18.02 0.15
N ALA A 841 10.48 -16.72 0.23
CA ALA A 841 10.56 -15.91 1.44
C ALA A 841 9.76 -16.53 2.60
N ALA A 842 8.49 -16.87 2.34
CA ALA A 842 7.62 -17.51 3.33
C ALA A 842 8.19 -18.87 3.79
N LYS A 843 8.73 -19.66 2.86
CA LYS A 843 9.32 -20.96 3.18
C LYS A 843 10.61 -20.83 4.00
N ARG A 844 11.50 -19.89 3.63
CA ARG A 844 12.71 -19.56 4.36
C ARG A 844 12.38 -19.12 5.78
N ASN A 845 11.48 -18.14 5.94
CA ASN A 845 11.09 -17.62 7.25
C ASN A 845 10.53 -18.75 8.12
N TYR A 846 9.63 -19.59 7.57
CA TYR A 846 9.15 -20.77 8.27
C TYR A 846 10.28 -21.72 8.68
N LEU A 847 11.20 -22.05 7.77
CA LEU A 847 12.31 -22.97 8.01
C LEU A 847 13.25 -22.47 9.11
N LEU A 848 13.68 -21.21 9.02
CA LEU A 848 14.50 -20.59 10.03
C LEU A 848 13.76 -20.54 11.38
N SER A 849 12.44 -20.34 11.38
CA SER A 849 11.62 -20.31 12.61
C SER A 849 11.51 -21.65 13.35
N LEU A 850 12.10 -22.73 12.81
CA LEU A 850 12.20 -24.03 13.46
C LEU A 850 13.49 -24.18 14.27
N LEU A 851 14.43 -23.25 14.12
CA LEU A 851 15.66 -23.22 14.90
C LEU A 851 15.36 -22.87 16.36
N PRO A 852 16.09 -23.45 17.32
CA PRO A 852 15.84 -23.27 18.74
C PRO A 852 15.98 -21.81 19.16
N VAL A 853 15.19 -21.42 20.17
CA VAL A 853 15.15 -20.06 20.71
C VAL A 853 15.78 -19.99 22.10
N THR A 854 15.73 -21.09 22.87
CA THR A 854 16.61 -21.39 24.02
C THR A 854 16.97 -22.88 24.00
N LYS A 855 17.87 -23.39 24.86
CA LYS A 855 18.26 -24.82 24.84
C LYS A 855 17.06 -25.74 25.15
N ASN A 856 16.05 -25.24 25.87
CA ASN A 856 14.89 -26.02 26.30
C ASN A 856 13.50 -25.37 26.09
N ARG A 857 13.36 -24.10 25.64
CA ARG A 857 12.04 -23.55 25.24
C ARG A 857 11.68 -23.98 23.82
N GLN A 858 10.56 -24.69 23.72
CA GLN A 858 9.79 -24.83 22.49
C GLN A 858 8.89 -23.58 22.34
N LYS A 859 8.73 -23.12 21.10
CA LYS A 859 8.00 -21.92 20.63
C LYS A 859 6.69 -21.57 21.39
N PRO A 860 6.23 -20.30 21.30
CA PRO A 860 5.08 -19.80 22.05
C PRO A 860 3.78 -20.57 21.79
N ASP A 861 3.03 -20.79 22.86
CA ASP A 861 1.86 -21.67 23.01
C ASP A 861 0.61 -21.35 22.14
N ASN A 862 0.68 -20.38 21.22
CA ASN A 862 -0.50 -19.87 20.49
C ASN A 862 -0.77 -20.52 19.12
N LEU A 863 -0.21 -21.70 18.82
CA LEU A 863 -0.57 -22.46 17.61
C LEU A 863 -1.99 -23.06 17.63
N PHE A 864 -2.70 -23.00 18.76
CA PHE A 864 -3.95 -23.75 18.96
C PHE A 864 -5.25 -22.94 18.85
N GLU A 865 -5.22 -21.59 18.83
CA GLU A 865 -6.45 -20.79 18.80
C GLU A 865 -6.95 -20.39 17.40
N THR A 866 -6.09 -20.37 16.37
CA THR A 866 -6.46 -19.89 15.02
C THR A 866 -6.93 -20.99 14.06
N SER A 867 -6.68 -22.28 14.35
CA SER A 867 -6.95 -23.39 13.42
C SER A 867 -8.21 -24.19 13.80
N LYS A 868 -9.40 -23.64 13.52
CA LYS A 868 -10.67 -24.39 13.64
C LYS A 868 -10.98 -25.29 12.44
N GLN A 869 -10.20 -25.20 11.35
CA GLN A 869 -10.49 -25.87 10.07
C GLN A 869 -9.51 -26.99 9.66
N GLU A 870 -8.35 -27.15 10.30
CA GLU A 870 -7.38 -28.17 9.88
C GLU A 870 -7.63 -29.55 10.52
N ILE A 871 -7.45 -30.61 9.71
CA ILE A 871 -7.61 -32.01 10.14
C ILE A 871 -6.35 -32.55 10.84
N LEU A 872 -5.15 -32.16 10.39
CA LEU A 872 -3.86 -32.55 10.98
C LEU A 872 -3.14 -31.28 11.45
N LEU A 873 -2.78 -31.24 12.72
CA LEU A 873 -2.05 -30.12 13.30
C LEU A 873 -0.55 -30.43 13.31
N GLN A 874 0.24 -29.37 13.43
CA GLN A 874 1.67 -29.48 13.63
C GLN A 874 1.97 -30.31 14.90
N ASN A 875 2.92 -31.24 14.81
CA ASN A 875 3.36 -32.00 15.97
C ASN A 875 3.96 -31.04 17.00
N ALA A 876 3.64 -31.27 18.28
CA ALA A 876 4.20 -30.51 19.38
C ALA A 876 4.85 -31.48 20.38
N PRO A 877 6.16 -31.31 20.63
CA PRO A 877 7.01 -30.27 20.06
C PRO A 877 7.53 -30.54 18.64
N ASN A 878 7.86 -29.48 17.92
CA ASN A 878 8.59 -29.51 16.66
C ASN A 878 9.53 -28.28 16.57
N PRO A 879 10.86 -28.44 16.64
CA PRO A 879 11.61 -29.70 16.67
C PRO A 879 11.46 -30.50 17.98
N PHE A 880 11.82 -31.79 17.98
CA PHE A 880 11.75 -32.68 19.15
C PHE A 880 12.95 -33.62 19.22
N SER A 881 13.35 -34.06 20.42
CA SER A 881 14.54 -34.91 20.61
C SER A 881 14.28 -36.40 20.38
N ASN A 882 13.31 -36.97 21.08
CA ASN A 882 13.02 -38.41 21.02
C ASN A 882 11.55 -38.71 20.81
N THR A 883 10.68 -37.90 21.42
CA THR A 883 9.23 -38.09 21.38
C THR A 883 8.53 -36.79 21.04
N THR A 884 7.49 -36.85 20.22
CA THR A 884 6.60 -35.72 19.93
C THR A 884 5.14 -36.18 19.98
N THR A 885 4.21 -35.23 19.98
CA THR A 885 2.78 -35.51 19.91
C THR A 885 2.21 -34.93 18.63
N VAL A 886 1.62 -35.77 17.78
CA VAL A 886 0.87 -35.35 16.59
C VAL A 886 -0.59 -35.16 16.99
N TYR A 887 -1.12 -33.96 16.80
CA TYR A 887 -2.53 -33.64 17.06
C TYR A 887 -3.34 -33.67 15.76
N TYR A 888 -4.59 -34.14 15.82
CA TYR A 888 -5.48 -34.18 14.65
C TYR A 888 -6.95 -34.15 15.09
N ARG A 889 -7.83 -33.65 14.22
CA ARG A 889 -9.26 -33.50 14.50
C ARG A 889 -10.09 -34.38 13.57
N LEU A 890 -11.00 -35.16 14.14
CA LEU A 890 -11.94 -36.00 13.40
C LEU A 890 -13.36 -35.43 13.47
N SER A 891 -14.05 -35.35 12.33
CA SER A 891 -15.45 -34.93 12.26
C SER A 891 -16.42 -36.03 12.73
N GLU A 892 -16.03 -37.29 12.56
CA GLU A 892 -16.79 -38.48 12.95
C GLU A 892 -15.84 -39.61 13.37
N PRO A 893 -16.32 -40.67 14.05
CA PRO A 893 -15.46 -41.78 14.46
C PRO A 893 -14.86 -42.56 13.27
N CYS A 894 -13.53 -42.55 13.13
CA CYS A 894 -12.81 -43.11 11.99
C CYS A 894 -11.57 -43.92 12.41
N SER A 895 -11.11 -44.85 11.56
CA SER A 895 -9.79 -45.48 11.74
C SER A 895 -8.68 -44.56 11.24
N VAL A 896 -7.58 -44.46 11.99
CA VAL A 896 -6.48 -43.53 11.71
C VAL A 896 -5.16 -44.28 11.58
N THR A 897 -4.39 -43.98 10.52
CA THR A 897 -3.01 -44.43 10.39
C THR A 897 -2.11 -43.22 10.23
N LEU A 898 -1.14 -43.07 11.12
CA LEU A 898 -0.03 -42.13 10.97
C LEU A 898 1.14 -42.85 10.33
N LYS A 899 1.65 -42.34 9.20
CA LYS A 899 2.89 -42.82 8.59
C LYS A 899 3.92 -41.73 8.64
N VAL A 900 5.15 -42.08 8.97
CA VAL A 900 6.29 -41.20 8.99
C VAL A 900 7.24 -41.62 7.89
N PHE A 901 7.67 -40.63 7.12
CA PHE A 901 8.62 -40.76 6.03
C PHE A 901 9.85 -39.95 6.38
N ASP A 902 11.03 -40.45 6.01
CA ASP A 902 12.21 -39.59 5.91
C ASP A 902 12.06 -38.63 4.73
N HIS A 903 13.02 -37.72 4.57
CA HIS A 903 12.98 -36.67 3.56
C HIS A 903 13.05 -37.19 2.11
N VAL A 904 13.47 -38.44 1.88
CA VAL A 904 13.44 -39.12 0.56
C VAL A 904 12.13 -39.90 0.32
N GLY A 905 11.17 -39.82 1.24
CA GLY A 905 9.86 -40.46 1.10
C GLY A 905 9.83 -41.94 1.46
N ARG A 906 10.88 -42.48 2.08
CA ARG A 906 10.87 -43.87 2.61
C ARG A 906 10.13 -43.87 3.94
N GLU A 907 9.16 -44.77 4.07
CA GLU A 907 8.42 -44.96 5.32
C GLU A 907 9.36 -45.49 6.42
N VAL A 908 9.62 -44.68 7.44
CA VAL A 908 10.49 -45.00 8.58
C VAL A 908 9.69 -45.38 9.83
N LYS A 909 8.42 -44.98 9.93
CA LYS A 909 7.53 -45.37 11.03
C LYS A 909 6.07 -45.44 10.59
N ARG A 910 5.29 -46.30 11.23
CA ARG A 910 3.84 -46.39 11.05
C ARG A 910 3.16 -46.70 12.38
N ILE A 911 2.13 -45.94 12.69
CA ILE A 911 1.25 -46.14 13.85
C ILE A 911 -0.17 -46.32 13.31
N ASN A 912 -0.80 -47.45 13.63
CA ASN A 912 -2.19 -47.72 13.28
C ASN A 912 -3.01 -47.61 14.56
N GLU A 913 -3.87 -46.62 14.62
CA GLU A 913 -4.85 -46.46 15.68
C GLU A 913 -6.12 -47.24 15.33
N THR A 914 -6.79 -47.78 16.34
CA THR A 914 -8.16 -48.29 16.18
C THR A 914 -9.14 -47.15 15.90
N THR A 915 -10.43 -47.43 15.71
CA THR A 915 -11.45 -46.37 15.55
C THR A 915 -11.35 -45.34 16.69
N GLN A 916 -11.00 -44.11 16.34
CA GLN A 916 -10.91 -42.96 17.24
C GLN A 916 -12.23 -42.20 17.23
N ASN A 917 -12.55 -41.51 18.32
CA ASN A 917 -13.80 -40.73 18.42
C ASN A 917 -13.69 -39.41 17.66
N ALA A 918 -14.85 -38.83 17.30
CA ALA A 918 -14.92 -37.47 16.79
C ALA A 918 -14.37 -36.46 17.83
N GLY A 919 -13.72 -35.39 17.35
CA GLY A 919 -13.06 -34.37 18.18
C GLY A 919 -11.54 -34.31 17.99
N LEU A 920 -10.88 -33.54 18.87
CA LEU A 920 -9.42 -33.42 18.90
C LEU A 920 -8.81 -34.67 19.53
N ASN A 921 -7.90 -35.32 18.82
CA ASN A 921 -7.18 -36.51 19.21
C ASN A 921 -5.66 -36.27 19.11
N LYS A 922 -4.88 -37.18 19.69
CA LYS A 922 -3.41 -37.12 19.66
C LYS A 922 -2.78 -38.50 19.47
N ILE A 923 -1.61 -38.53 18.83
CA ILE A 923 -0.73 -39.70 18.72
C ILE A 923 0.64 -39.32 19.30
N GLU A 924 1.08 -40.06 20.32
CA GLU A 924 2.45 -39.96 20.83
C GLU A 924 3.38 -40.73 19.90
N LEU A 925 4.36 -40.03 19.36
CA LEU A 925 5.30 -40.53 18.38
C LEU A 925 6.69 -40.56 18.98
N ASP A 926 7.18 -41.77 19.25
CA ASP A 926 8.58 -42.04 19.62
C ASP A 926 9.40 -42.22 18.33
N MET A 927 10.52 -41.52 18.17
CA MET A 927 11.45 -41.66 17.05
C MET A 927 12.89 -41.96 17.51
N ASN A 928 13.05 -42.51 18.71
CA ASN A 928 14.35 -42.96 19.23
C ASN A 928 15.11 -43.84 18.21
N GLY A 929 16.38 -43.50 17.98
CA GLY A 929 17.29 -44.25 17.12
C GLY A 929 17.19 -43.96 15.63
N LEU A 930 16.36 -42.98 15.22
CA LEU A 930 16.40 -42.41 13.88
C LEU A 930 17.37 -41.21 13.85
N PRO A 931 18.06 -40.96 12.71
CA PRO A 931 18.95 -39.81 12.59
C PRO A 931 18.23 -38.47 12.81
N ALA A 932 18.89 -37.49 13.41
CA ALA A 932 18.43 -36.11 13.42
C ALA A 932 18.14 -35.62 11.99
N GLY A 933 17.13 -34.77 11.83
CA GLY A 933 16.75 -34.24 10.52
C GLY A 933 15.24 -34.14 10.31
N ILE A 934 14.87 -33.86 9.07
CA ILE A 934 13.49 -33.59 8.67
C ILE A 934 12.77 -34.89 8.30
N TYR A 935 11.57 -35.03 8.84
CA TYR A 935 10.65 -36.11 8.53
C TYR A 935 9.30 -35.53 8.10
N PHE A 936 8.52 -36.33 7.40
CA PHE A 936 7.15 -36.01 7.04
C PHE A 936 6.23 -37.03 7.68
N TYR A 937 5.13 -36.58 8.25
CA TYR A 937 4.09 -37.48 8.73
C TYR A 937 2.79 -37.22 7.99
N SER A 938 2.23 -38.31 7.47
CA SER A 938 0.95 -38.32 6.78
C SER A 938 -0.08 -39.02 7.63
N ILE A 939 -1.23 -38.38 7.80
CA ILE A 939 -2.39 -39.00 8.44
C ILE A 939 -3.33 -39.58 7.39
N PHE A 940 -3.71 -40.84 7.58
CA PHE A 940 -4.67 -41.54 6.74
C PHE A 940 -5.93 -41.81 7.54
N ILE A 941 -7.08 -41.39 7.02
CA ILE A 941 -8.40 -41.61 7.62
C ILE A 941 -9.14 -42.64 6.76
N ASN A 942 -9.59 -43.73 7.36
CA ASN A 942 -10.25 -44.85 6.66
C ASN A 942 -9.45 -45.37 5.44
N GLY A 943 -8.12 -45.35 5.55
CA GLY A 943 -7.20 -45.80 4.51
C GLY A 943 -6.91 -44.80 3.39
N GLN A 944 -7.53 -43.62 3.41
CA GLN A 944 -7.25 -42.52 2.46
C GLN A 944 -6.33 -41.48 3.09
N LEU A 945 -5.36 -40.97 2.31
CA LEU A 945 -4.49 -39.89 2.75
C LEU A 945 -5.34 -38.64 2.97
N SER A 946 -5.30 -38.07 4.18
CA SER A 946 -6.05 -36.86 4.52
C SER A 946 -5.18 -35.62 4.52
N ASP A 947 -3.99 -35.70 5.11
CA ASP A 947 -3.06 -34.56 5.18
C ASP A 947 -1.62 -35.05 5.45
N THR A 948 -0.63 -34.21 5.16
CA THR A 948 0.79 -34.45 5.45
C THR A 948 1.42 -33.19 6.01
N LYS A 949 2.10 -33.32 7.15
CA LYS A 949 2.84 -32.24 7.80
C LYS A 949 4.30 -32.67 8.00
N LYS A 950 5.17 -31.69 8.25
CA LYS A 950 6.61 -31.89 8.43
C LYS A 950 6.95 -31.91 9.92
N MET A 951 7.94 -32.69 10.35
CA MET A 951 8.53 -32.61 11.68
C MET A 951 10.05 -32.67 11.62
N VAL A 952 10.70 -32.25 12.69
CA VAL A 952 12.15 -32.13 12.82
C VAL A 952 12.58 -32.85 14.08
N LEU A 953 13.42 -33.87 13.91
CA LEU A 953 14.05 -34.65 14.99
C LEU A 953 15.43 -34.05 15.27
N LEU A 954 15.73 -33.73 16.54
CA LEU A 954 17.01 -33.16 16.99
C LEU A 954 18.10 -34.21 17.19
#